data_AF-A0A7D8YBE1-F1
#
_entry.id   AF-A0A7D8YBE1-F1
#
_cell.length_a   1.000
_cell.length_b   1.000
_cell.length_c   1.000
_cell.angle_alpha   90.00
_cell.angle_beta   90.00
_cell.angle_gamma   90.00
#
_symmetry.space_group_name_H-M   'P 1'
#
loop_
_entity.id
_entity.type
_entity.pdbx_description
1 polymer ?
#
loop_
_entity_poly.entity_id
_entity_poly.type
_entity_poly.pdbx_seq_one_letter_code
_entity_poly.pdbx_strand_id
1 'polypeptide(L)'
;MSSSPFELFRRNLKPLMVLLTLLALFSFVVLPSVAMYQQRAAGMSGTDTKLASYDGGTFESGKVSYFTRSHFLTLQFLRQLADITISRGGSPRVSNFQYNEQQQQIVSIGINDNPGDQASVRTMMFATEAKKAGLDLDDTAIRTWLNAFTDGRLSDAEINGVLQQSTRGQLGQFQLYEQLRTQLLSETFQRKAMSGLAVEGRPIVPPAQQWELFLRLNRNAVADAVAVNVSDFVAKTSDKPSGEAIRRMYEEGKERFPDERSSDPAFRRPYVADFEYLAGSLDEFIDREVATISEETLRAEYERRLAGGDFQMPQLPDDAPLGDDPVDDEPPMQTEPGEPADADAPALNAPAEPEAPADPAAATETPAEPAVPADSPSEPAAPAEPATPAETETPAESPAEPESPAERESPAEPESPAEPATPAEPETPAEPDSPQPSDEDSGAVVSDFATRLVTARAQEPSDEPAPAADEPADEPAPAEPADEPAAPADEPAAPADEPDAPSEPATPAETPAPADEPTDAPAEPAEPVEPAEPATPPAPDEPAPASPEEPSDPSAPAEPTEPAEPTEPTEPTEPKNRPFEDVRDEIARQLALPPASEKLDQAITEVDRVMRSFFNARAIAGTDESKIPARPNLAELAESLGMTYTKTGLIDARQLQDQEIVRSFGVGSGMQRGNSFLQTMYIDQPPLFAPLRTVDDQGGVSFVSWKTEERAASIPTLEEANDEVVVAIRLAEARKLARAEADKMAAAFNKSAKPLRELVPESQSAQLFESVGPFSWMTSFGFGMQATMGEVPGLDNVGEAFMRQVFNGERDKWGVAPNAPETVFYVVRPTEFSPSTEELYARFTQLLQRFQANSLAVEEAVRLRDGFYEALDKRVGFKWNESALP
;
A
#
# COMPACT_ATOMS: atom_id res chain seq x y z
N MET A 1 -28.75 -43.13 -79.84
CA MET A 1 -30.00 -43.08 -79.07
C MET A 1 -29.77 -42.16 -77.89
N SER A 2 -30.43 -41.00 -77.84
CA SER A 2 -30.29 -40.03 -76.77
C SER A 2 -31.33 -40.30 -75.68
N SER A 3 -30.89 -40.78 -74.52
CA SER A 3 -31.76 -40.95 -73.36
C SER A 3 -32.39 -39.62 -72.97
N SER A 4 -33.70 -39.59 -72.77
CA SER A 4 -34.40 -38.35 -72.41
C SER A 4 -33.99 -37.89 -71.00
N PRO A 5 -33.77 -36.58 -70.74
CA PRO A 5 -33.49 -36.08 -69.39
C PRO A 5 -34.53 -36.52 -68.34
N PHE A 6 -35.77 -36.75 -68.76
CA PHE A 6 -36.86 -37.24 -67.91
C PHE A 6 -36.71 -38.71 -67.49
N GLU A 7 -35.97 -39.55 -68.21
CA GLU A 7 -35.71 -40.93 -67.78
C GLU A 7 -34.67 -40.98 -66.66
N LEU A 8 -33.61 -40.18 -66.75
CA LEU A 8 -32.65 -40.00 -65.66
C LEU A 8 -33.33 -39.44 -64.40
N PHE A 9 -34.20 -38.44 -64.57
CA PHE A 9 -34.98 -37.88 -63.48
C PHE A 9 -35.93 -38.90 -62.84
N ARG A 10 -36.68 -39.70 -63.64
CA ARG A 10 -37.55 -40.76 -63.11
C ARG A 10 -36.78 -41.89 -62.42
N ARG A 11 -35.64 -42.32 -62.98
CA ARG A 11 -34.85 -43.42 -62.40
C ARG A 11 -34.25 -43.04 -61.05
N ASN A 12 -33.87 -41.77 -60.88
CA ASN A 12 -33.27 -41.26 -59.65
C ASN A 12 -34.27 -40.47 -58.78
N LEU A 13 -35.58 -40.54 -59.04
CA LEU A 13 -36.59 -39.71 -58.38
C LEU A 13 -36.65 -39.94 -56.86
N LYS A 14 -36.51 -41.19 -56.40
CA LYS A 14 -36.46 -41.53 -54.97
C LYS A 14 -35.21 -40.96 -54.26
N PRO A 15 -33.96 -41.26 -54.70
CA PRO A 15 -32.79 -40.66 -54.05
C PRO A 15 -32.73 -39.14 -54.17
N LEU A 16 -33.23 -38.56 -55.28
CA LEU A 16 -33.30 -37.10 -55.42
C LEU A 16 -34.33 -36.48 -54.47
N MET A 17 -35.51 -37.10 -54.28
CA MET A 17 -36.48 -36.67 -53.26
C MET A 17 -35.88 -36.74 -51.84
N VAL A 18 -35.19 -37.83 -51.50
CA VAL A 18 -34.53 -38.00 -50.19
C VAL A 18 -33.47 -36.91 -49.96
N LEU A 19 -32.61 -36.65 -50.95
CA LEU A 19 -31.61 -35.57 -50.90
C LEU A 19 -32.28 -34.21 -50.68
N LEU A 20 -33.35 -33.92 -51.43
CA LEU A 20 -34.05 -32.63 -51.37
C LEU A 20 -34.81 -32.46 -50.04
N THR A 21 -35.37 -33.52 -49.47
CA THR A 21 -35.95 -33.49 -48.11
C THR A 21 -34.90 -33.33 -47.02
N LEU A 22 -33.73 -33.97 -47.13
CA LEU A 22 -32.63 -33.76 -46.17
C LEU A 22 -32.08 -32.33 -46.24
N LEU A 23 -31.95 -31.78 -47.45
CA LEU A 23 -31.49 -30.41 -47.67
C LEU A 23 -32.53 -29.39 -47.15
N ALA A 24 -33.83 -29.66 -47.34
CA ALA A 24 -34.90 -28.87 -46.72
C ALA A 24 -34.88 -28.96 -45.19
N LEU A 25 -34.70 -30.15 -44.61
CA LEU A 25 -34.66 -30.34 -43.15
C LEU A 25 -33.42 -29.64 -42.55
N PHE A 26 -32.27 -29.71 -43.21
CA PHE A 26 -31.09 -28.92 -42.86
C PHE A 26 -31.36 -27.41 -42.95
N SER A 27 -32.05 -26.95 -44.00
CA SER A 27 -32.35 -25.52 -44.20
C SER A 27 -33.42 -24.94 -43.27
N PHE A 28 -34.35 -25.75 -42.75
CA PHE A 28 -35.45 -25.29 -41.89
C PHE A 28 -35.27 -25.66 -40.40
N VAL A 29 -34.39 -26.60 -40.06
CA VAL A 29 -34.11 -26.98 -38.66
C VAL A 29 -32.69 -26.58 -38.26
N VAL A 30 -31.68 -26.92 -39.07
CA VAL A 30 -30.27 -26.69 -38.71
C VAL A 30 -29.87 -25.23 -38.96
N LEU A 31 -30.16 -24.65 -40.13
CA LEU A 31 -29.80 -23.25 -40.41
C LEU A 31 -30.43 -22.24 -39.42
N PRO A 32 -31.71 -22.31 -39.03
CA PRO A 32 -32.26 -21.39 -38.03
C PRO A 32 -31.66 -21.60 -36.63
N SER A 33 -31.28 -22.83 -36.28
CA SER A 33 -30.61 -23.15 -35.02
C SER A 33 -29.17 -22.62 -34.98
N VAL A 34 -28.42 -22.78 -36.07
CA VAL A 34 -27.07 -22.22 -36.23
C VAL A 34 -27.11 -20.70 -36.33
N ALA A 35 -28.11 -20.13 -37.00
CA ALA A 35 -28.35 -18.69 -37.02
C ALA A 35 -28.70 -18.16 -35.62
N MET A 36 -29.57 -18.83 -34.84
CA MET A 36 -29.78 -18.49 -33.43
C MET A 36 -28.51 -18.60 -32.60
N TYR A 37 -27.67 -19.62 -32.83
CA TYR A 37 -26.41 -19.78 -32.10
C TYR A 37 -25.40 -18.68 -32.46
N GLN A 38 -25.26 -18.34 -33.74
CA GLN A 38 -24.42 -17.23 -34.21
C GLN A 38 -24.98 -15.86 -33.80
N GLN A 39 -26.30 -15.68 -33.75
CA GLN A 39 -26.93 -14.43 -33.32
C GLN A 39 -26.92 -14.28 -31.79
N ARG A 40 -26.86 -15.40 -31.04
CA ARG A 40 -26.59 -15.43 -29.59
C ARG A 40 -25.11 -15.21 -29.28
N ALA A 41 -24.20 -15.72 -30.12
CA ALA A 41 -22.77 -15.40 -30.04
C ALA A 41 -22.48 -13.93 -30.42
N ALA A 42 -23.09 -13.42 -31.48
CA ALA A 42 -22.97 -12.01 -31.88
C ALA A 42 -23.66 -11.06 -30.89
N GLY A 43 -24.77 -11.47 -30.27
CA GLY A 43 -25.41 -10.75 -29.16
C GLY A 43 -24.68 -10.85 -27.82
N MET A 44 -23.62 -11.66 -27.74
CA MET A 44 -22.73 -11.80 -26.59
C MET A 44 -21.31 -11.33 -26.91
N SER A 45 -21.08 -10.88 -28.15
CA SER A 45 -19.89 -10.12 -28.56
C SER A 45 -19.99 -8.67 -28.10
N GLY A 46 -20.13 -8.46 -26.79
CA GLY A 46 -19.36 -7.37 -26.20
C GLY A 46 -17.90 -7.59 -26.59
N THR A 47 -17.20 -6.56 -27.03
CA THR A 47 -15.75 -6.63 -27.26
C THR A 47 -15.10 -7.27 -26.04
N ASP A 48 -14.53 -8.48 -26.17
CA ASP A 48 -13.95 -9.15 -25.01
C ASP A 48 -12.64 -8.45 -24.67
N THR A 49 -12.78 -7.41 -23.86
CA THR A 49 -11.72 -6.45 -23.63
C THR A 49 -10.69 -7.14 -22.75
N LYS A 50 -9.49 -7.32 -23.30
CA LYS A 50 -8.34 -7.84 -22.55
C LYS A 50 -8.08 -6.89 -21.39
N LEU A 51 -8.23 -7.37 -20.15
CA LEU A 51 -7.95 -6.61 -18.93
C LEU A 51 -6.47 -6.69 -18.56
N ALA A 52 -5.84 -7.84 -18.81
CA ALA A 52 -4.41 -8.05 -18.59
C ALA A 52 -3.86 -9.17 -19.49
N SER A 53 -2.54 -9.25 -19.59
CA SER A 53 -1.80 -10.31 -20.29
C SER A 53 -0.54 -10.69 -19.54
N TYR A 54 -0.11 -11.94 -19.67
CA TYR A 54 1.14 -12.48 -19.12
C TYR A 54 1.60 -13.66 -20.00
N ASP A 55 2.81 -14.17 -19.77
CA ASP A 55 3.39 -15.25 -20.59
C ASP A 55 2.60 -16.57 -20.53
N GLY A 56 1.70 -16.73 -19.55
CA GLY A 56 0.76 -17.86 -19.46
C GLY A 56 -0.62 -17.64 -20.10
N GLY A 57 -0.91 -16.46 -20.68
CA GLY A 57 -2.16 -16.19 -21.40
C GLY A 57 -2.73 -14.78 -21.22
N THR A 58 -3.99 -14.60 -21.64
CA THR A 58 -4.72 -13.32 -21.51
C THR A 58 -5.90 -13.42 -20.55
N PHE A 59 -6.12 -12.35 -19.80
CA PHE A 59 -7.29 -12.19 -18.95
C PHE A 59 -8.34 -11.36 -19.69
N GLU A 60 -9.38 -12.07 -20.15
CA GLU A 60 -10.55 -11.54 -20.84
C GLU A 60 -11.59 -11.03 -19.83
N SER A 61 -12.19 -9.87 -20.09
CA SER A 61 -13.18 -9.24 -19.20
C SER A 61 -14.34 -10.20 -18.88
N GLY A 62 -14.87 -10.92 -19.87
CA GLY A 62 -15.96 -11.88 -19.64
C GLY A 62 -15.60 -12.98 -18.64
N LYS A 63 -14.37 -13.51 -18.72
CA LYS A 63 -13.86 -14.56 -17.81
C LYS A 63 -13.59 -14.00 -16.41
N VAL A 64 -12.98 -12.82 -16.32
CA VAL A 64 -12.68 -12.16 -15.04
C VAL A 64 -13.96 -11.83 -14.29
N SER A 65 -14.93 -11.16 -14.91
CA SER A 65 -16.18 -10.80 -14.24
C SER A 65 -17.05 -12.03 -13.87
N TYR A 66 -16.91 -13.16 -14.58
CA TYR A 66 -17.51 -14.44 -14.15
C TYR A 66 -16.84 -15.01 -12.88
N PHE A 67 -15.50 -14.97 -12.81
CA PHE A 67 -14.75 -15.37 -11.61
C PHE A 67 -15.09 -14.45 -10.43
N THR A 68 -15.07 -13.13 -10.63
CA THR A 68 -15.46 -12.15 -9.60
C THR A 68 -16.87 -12.41 -9.07
N ARG A 69 -17.84 -12.69 -9.94
CA ARG A 69 -19.22 -13.03 -9.53
C ARG A 69 -19.30 -14.35 -8.75
N SER A 70 -18.59 -15.38 -9.19
CA SER A 70 -18.50 -16.67 -8.48
C SER A 70 -17.84 -16.50 -7.10
N HIS A 71 -16.88 -15.58 -7.01
CA HIS A 71 -16.23 -15.20 -5.77
C HIS A 71 -17.20 -14.55 -4.77
N PHE A 72 -17.97 -13.54 -5.19
CA PHE A 72 -19.02 -12.92 -4.36
C PHE A 72 -19.99 -13.97 -3.77
N LEU A 73 -20.45 -14.92 -4.60
CA LEU A 73 -21.34 -16.00 -4.15
C LEU A 73 -20.65 -16.95 -3.15
N THR A 74 -19.36 -17.24 -3.36
CA THR A 74 -18.55 -18.06 -2.43
C THR A 74 -18.36 -17.36 -1.09
N LEU A 75 -18.07 -16.05 -1.08
CA LEU A 75 -17.95 -15.27 0.16
C LEU A 75 -19.28 -15.21 0.93
N GLN A 76 -20.40 -15.03 0.23
CA GLN A 76 -21.73 -15.05 0.83
C GLN A 76 -22.04 -16.43 1.45
N PHE A 77 -21.71 -17.51 0.75
CA PHE A 77 -21.83 -18.88 1.25
C PHE A 77 -20.96 -19.11 2.50
N LEU A 78 -19.68 -18.77 2.45
CA LEU A 78 -18.73 -18.99 3.56
C LEU A 78 -19.08 -18.16 4.80
N ARG A 79 -19.55 -16.91 4.65
CA ARG A 79 -20.03 -16.09 5.78
C ARG A 79 -21.22 -16.78 6.47
N GLN A 80 -22.24 -17.19 5.70
CA GLN A 80 -23.39 -17.91 6.26
C GLN A 80 -22.98 -19.27 6.87
N LEU A 81 -22.00 -19.96 6.28
CA LEU A 81 -21.47 -21.22 6.80
C LEU A 81 -20.73 -21.02 8.14
N ALA A 82 -19.97 -19.93 8.27
CA ALA A 82 -19.30 -19.55 9.52
C ALA A 82 -20.32 -19.14 10.60
N ASP A 83 -21.33 -18.34 10.27
CA ASP A 83 -22.42 -17.98 11.22
C ASP A 83 -23.13 -19.23 11.77
N ILE A 84 -23.42 -20.22 10.91
CA ILE A 84 -24.02 -21.49 11.33
C ILE A 84 -23.04 -22.30 12.19
N THR A 85 -21.76 -22.31 11.87
CA THR A 85 -20.72 -23.00 12.66
C THR A 85 -20.58 -22.39 14.06
N ILE A 86 -20.54 -21.06 14.15
CA ILE A 86 -20.45 -20.30 15.40
C ILE A 86 -21.72 -20.47 16.25
N SER A 87 -22.91 -20.40 15.64
CA SER A 87 -24.18 -20.65 16.35
C SER A 87 -24.33 -22.09 16.86
N ARG A 88 -23.61 -23.06 16.28
CA ARG A 88 -23.46 -24.45 16.80
C ARG A 88 -22.31 -24.60 17.81
N GLY A 89 -21.76 -23.50 18.32
CA GLY A 89 -20.66 -23.51 19.30
C GLY A 89 -19.34 -24.03 18.74
N GLY A 90 -19.06 -23.81 17.46
CA GLY A 90 -17.78 -24.10 16.82
C GLY A 90 -17.08 -22.85 16.29
N SER A 91 -15.85 -23.02 15.78
CA SER A 91 -15.10 -21.93 15.15
C SER A 91 -14.34 -22.45 13.94
N PRO A 92 -14.44 -21.84 12.75
CA PRO A 92 -13.72 -22.28 11.55
C PRO A 92 -12.21 -22.42 11.76
N ARG A 93 -11.70 -23.65 11.61
CA ARG A 93 -10.27 -23.99 11.81
C ARG A 93 -9.48 -23.94 10.51
N VAL A 94 -9.67 -22.88 9.73
CA VAL A 94 -8.89 -22.61 8.52
C VAL A 94 -7.93 -21.45 8.75
N SER A 95 -6.86 -21.39 7.96
CA SER A 95 -5.93 -20.27 8.07
C SER A 95 -6.57 -18.97 7.60
N ASN A 96 -6.08 -17.83 8.13
CA ASN A 96 -6.59 -16.49 7.88
C ASN A 96 -8.07 -16.24 8.26
N PHE A 97 -8.80 -17.21 8.83
CA PHE A 97 -10.09 -16.93 9.47
C PHE A 97 -9.90 -16.05 10.71
N GLN A 98 -10.72 -15.01 10.86
CA GLN A 98 -10.68 -14.12 12.02
C GLN A 98 -12.11 -13.72 12.43
N TYR A 99 -12.40 -13.86 13.73
CA TYR A 99 -13.68 -13.48 14.34
C TYR A 99 -13.43 -12.55 15.52
N ASN A 100 -14.09 -11.40 15.53
CA ASN A 100 -14.05 -10.44 16.63
C ASN A 100 -15.19 -10.76 17.61
N GLU A 101 -14.85 -11.37 18.74
CA GLU A 101 -15.82 -11.74 19.77
C GLU A 101 -16.51 -10.54 20.43
N GLN A 102 -15.80 -9.41 20.59
CA GLN A 102 -16.35 -8.20 21.22
C GLN A 102 -17.40 -7.51 20.34
N GLN A 103 -17.20 -7.53 19.02
CA GLN A 103 -18.14 -6.95 18.05
C GLN A 103 -19.12 -7.98 17.46
N GLN A 104 -18.95 -9.26 17.80
CA GLN A 104 -19.68 -10.40 17.22
C GLN A 104 -19.67 -10.41 15.68
N GLN A 105 -18.51 -10.13 15.08
CA GLN A 105 -18.35 -9.96 13.63
C GLN A 105 -17.21 -10.80 13.07
N ILE A 106 -17.46 -11.44 11.93
CA ILE A 106 -16.43 -12.13 11.15
C ILE A 106 -15.61 -11.09 10.38
N VAL A 107 -14.35 -10.95 10.77
CA VAL A 107 -13.38 -10.01 10.19
C VAL A 107 -12.82 -10.56 8.88
N SER A 108 -12.47 -11.85 8.84
CA SER A 108 -12.05 -12.54 7.62
C SER A 108 -12.53 -13.98 7.57
N ILE A 109 -12.87 -14.46 6.36
CA ILE A 109 -13.32 -15.84 6.11
C ILE A 109 -12.25 -16.76 5.49
N GLY A 110 -10.96 -16.44 5.64
CA GLY A 110 -9.88 -17.36 5.27
C GLY A 110 -9.68 -17.57 3.75
N ILE A 111 -10.27 -16.71 2.92
CA ILE A 111 -9.92 -16.48 1.51
C ILE A 111 -9.91 -14.96 1.25
N ASN A 112 -9.63 -14.51 0.03
CA ASN A 112 -9.62 -13.07 -0.29
C ASN A 112 -11.02 -12.43 -0.13
N ASP A 113 -11.21 -11.62 0.90
CA ASP A 113 -12.49 -10.96 1.21
C ASP A 113 -12.91 -9.83 0.23
N ASN A 114 -12.03 -9.39 -0.68
CA ASN A 114 -12.29 -8.29 -1.60
C ASN A 114 -12.40 -8.76 -3.07
N PRO A 115 -13.60 -9.16 -3.53
CA PRO A 115 -13.86 -9.55 -4.91
C PRO A 115 -13.96 -8.32 -5.83
N GLY A 116 -12.95 -8.13 -6.68
CA GLY A 116 -12.96 -7.13 -7.75
C GLY A 116 -12.10 -7.59 -8.92
N ASP A 117 -12.35 -7.07 -10.12
CA ASP A 117 -11.75 -7.63 -11.35
C ASP A 117 -10.20 -7.60 -11.34
N GLN A 118 -9.59 -6.56 -10.76
CA GLN A 118 -8.13 -6.53 -10.53
C GLN A 118 -7.65 -7.63 -9.57
N ALA A 119 -8.33 -7.79 -8.42
CA ALA A 119 -8.00 -8.82 -7.43
C ALA A 119 -8.19 -10.24 -8.00
N SER A 120 -9.27 -10.46 -8.75
CA SER A 120 -9.57 -11.70 -9.48
C SER A 120 -8.49 -12.07 -10.49
N VAL A 121 -7.98 -11.11 -11.27
CA VAL A 121 -6.84 -11.32 -12.17
C VAL A 121 -5.59 -11.74 -11.40
N ARG A 122 -5.26 -11.05 -10.29
CA ARG A 122 -4.12 -11.40 -9.43
C ARG A 122 -4.25 -12.81 -8.83
N THR A 123 -5.41 -13.16 -8.28
CA THR A 123 -5.67 -14.50 -7.74
C THR A 123 -5.51 -15.58 -8.81
N MET A 124 -6.10 -15.41 -10.01
CA MET A 124 -5.96 -16.39 -11.09
C MET A 124 -4.52 -16.52 -11.59
N MET A 125 -3.75 -15.43 -11.62
CA MET A 125 -2.33 -15.44 -11.96
C MET A 125 -1.52 -16.23 -10.93
N PHE A 126 -1.63 -15.90 -9.64
CA PHE A 126 -0.92 -16.60 -8.56
C PHE A 126 -1.31 -18.08 -8.47
N ALA A 127 -2.58 -18.44 -8.68
CA ALA A 127 -3.01 -19.83 -8.75
C ALA A 127 -2.41 -20.58 -9.95
N THR A 128 -2.16 -19.90 -11.06
CA THR A 128 -1.47 -20.50 -12.22
C THR A 128 0.02 -20.70 -11.95
N GLU A 129 0.68 -19.72 -11.32
CA GLU A 129 2.08 -19.85 -10.88
C GLU A 129 2.25 -20.91 -9.78
N ALA A 130 1.25 -21.10 -8.91
CA ALA A 130 1.20 -22.20 -7.95
C ALA A 130 1.25 -23.56 -8.65
N LYS A 131 0.39 -23.75 -9.67
CA LYS A 131 0.35 -24.99 -10.48
C LYS A 131 1.66 -25.23 -11.23
N LYS A 132 2.27 -24.19 -11.80
CA LYS A 132 3.61 -24.28 -12.41
C LYS A 132 4.70 -24.66 -11.39
N ALA A 133 4.57 -24.22 -10.14
CA ALA A 133 5.46 -24.55 -9.03
C ALA A 133 5.19 -25.93 -8.39
N GLY A 134 4.37 -26.79 -9.02
CA GLY A 134 4.05 -28.13 -8.56
C GLY A 134 3.00 -28.20 -7.44
N LEU A 135 2.29 -27.11 -7.16
CA LEU A 135 1.19 -27.09 -6.18
C LEU A 135 -0.14 -27.37 -6.90
N ASP A 136 -0.81 -28.45 -6.53
CA ASP A 136 -2.21 -28.70 -6.91
C ASP A 136 -3.03 -29.07 -5.67
N LEU A 137 -4.33 -28.78 -5.73
CA LEU A 137 -5.30 -29.10 -4.68
C LEU A 137 -6.44 -29.87 -5.33
N ASP A 138 -6.67 -31.11 -4.90
CA ASP A 138 -7.75 -31.95 -5.39
C ASP A 138 -9.06 -31.70 -4.62
N ASP A 139 -10.16 -32.30 -5.08
CA ASP A 139 -11.48 -32.15 -4.44
C ASP A 139 -11.50 -32.71 -3.00
N THR A 140 -10.59 -33.63 -2.67
CA THR A 140 -10.40 -34.15 -1.30
C THR A 140 -9.82 -33.09 -0.38
N ALA A 141 -8.81 -32.33 -0.84
CA ALA A 141 -8.24 -31.20 -0.11
C ALA A 141 -9.28 -30.09 0.11
N ILE A 142 -10.09 -29.76 -0.91
CA ILE A 142 -11.17 -28.75 -0.78
C ILE A 142 -12.24 -29.20 0.23
N ARG A 143 -12.65 -30.47 0.21
CA ARG A 143 -13.60 -31.01 1.19
C ARG A 143 -13.02 -31.02 2.61
N THR A 144 -11.75 -31.39 2.75
CA THR A 144 -11.02 -31.34 4.03
C THR A 144 -10.98 -29.92 4.59
N TRP A 145 -10.73 -28.92 3.73
CA TRP A 145 -10.78 -27.51 4.10
C TRP A 145 -12.19 -27.07 4.54
N LEU A 146 -13.26 -27.47 3.82
CA LEU A 146 -14.65 -27.19 4.22
C LEU A 146 -15.05 -27.85 5.55
N ASN A 147 -14.54 -29.05 5.83
CA ASN A 147 -14.76 -29.75 7.11
C ASN A 147 -14.02 -29.07 8.27
N ALA A 148 -12.80 -28.57 8.03
CA ALA A 148 -12.08 -27.72 8.99
C ALA A 148 -12.80 -26.36 9.19
N PHE A 149 -13.34 -25.77 8.12
CA PHE A 149 -14.13 -24.53 8.16
C PHE A 149 -15.40 -24.65 9.00
N THR A 150 -15.99 -25.85 9.06
CA THR A 150 -17.19 -26.13 9.88
C THR A 150 -16.85 -26.73 11.25
N ASP A 151 -15.56 -26.87 11.57
CA ASP A 151 -15.04 -27.58 12.74
C ASP A 151 -15.76 -28.93 12.98
N GLY A 152 -15.96 -29.68 11.90
CA GLY A 152 -16.64 -30.98 11.87
C GLY A 152 -18.13 -30.99 12.25
N ARG A 153 -18.78 -29.82 12.48
CA ARG A 153 -20.16 -29.72 12.99
C ARG A 153 -21.26 -29.78 11.94
N LEU A 154 -20.91 -29.80 10.66
CA LEU A 154 -21.84 -29.90 9.53
C LEU A 154 -21.43 -31.06 8.62
N SER A 155 -22.41 -31.81 8.14
CA SER A 155 -22.24 -32.85 7.13
C SER A 155 -22.14 -32.27 5.71
N ASP A 156 -21.53 -32.99 4.78
CA ASP A 156 -21.48 -32.65 3.34
C ASP A 156 -22.87 -32.27 2.78
N ALA A 157 -23.94 -32.92 3.24
CA ALA A 157 -25.31 -32.65 2.84
C ALA A 157 -25.83 -31.30 3.38
N GLU A 158 -25.53 -30.95 4.63
CA GLU A 158 -25.86 -29.65 5.20
C GLU A 158 -25.06 -28.52 4.54
N ILE A 159 -23.75 -28.73 4.31
CA ILE A 159 -22.89 -27.76 3.63
C ILE A 159 -23.45 -27.45 2.22
N ASN A 160 -23.83 -28.48 1.46
CA ASN A 160 -24.48 -28.30 0.16
C ASN A 160 -25.88 -27.63 0.28
N GLY A 161 -26.64 -27.91 1.34
CA GLY A 161 -27.89 -27.20 1.63
C GLY A 161 -27.68 -25.70 1.86
N VAL A 162 -26.66 -25.32 2.63
CA VAL A 162 -26.26 -23.93 2.87
C VAL A 162 -25.78 -23.28 1.57
N LEU A 163 -25.02 -23.98 0.72
CA LEU A 163 -24.61 -23.49 -0.60
C LEU A 163 -25.81 -23.14 -1.49
N GLN A 164 -26.80 -24.04 -1.57
CA GLN A 164 -28.00 -23.80 -2.37
C GLN A 164 -28.86 -22.65 -1.80
N GLN A 165 -28.99 -22.55 -0.48
CA GLN A 165 -29.77 -21.51 0.18
C GLN A 165 -29.12 -20.12 0.06
N SER A 166 -27.84 -20.01 0.41
CA SER A 166 -27.06 -18.75 0.37
C SER A 166 -27.03 -18.17 -1.05
N THR A 167 -26.60 -18.97 -2.02
CA THR A 167 -26.42 -18.54 -3.41
C THR A 167 -27.70 -18.59 -4.24
N ARG A 168 -28.84 -18.98 -3.65
CA ARG A 168 -30.14 -19.19 -4.35
C ARG A 168 -30.02 -20.13 -5.56
N GLY A 169 -29.17 -21.15 -5.44
CA GLY A 169 -28.83 -22.09 -6.51
C GLY A 169 -28.03 -21.50 -7.68
N GLN A 170 -27.46 -20.29 -7.55
CA GLN A 170 -26.62 -19.68 -8.59
C GLN A 170 -25.20 -20.26 -8.63
N LEU A 171 -24.73 -20.87 -7.54
CA LEU A 171 -23.44 -21.56 -7.46
C LEU A 171 -23.66 -23.06 -7.19
N GLY A 172 -23.14 -23.91 -8.07
CA GLY A 172 -23.10 -25.36 -7.86
C GLY A 172 -21.83 -25.79 -7.13
N GLN A 173 -21.81 -27.03 -6.64
CA GLN A 173 -20.68 -27.58 -5.88
C GLN A 173 -19.37 -27.57 -6.70
N PHE A 174 -19.43 -27.92 -7.99
CA PHE A 174 -18.26 -27.88 -8.88
C PHE A 174 -17.69 -26.46 -9.03
N GLN A 175 -18.54 -25.45 -9.22
CA GLN A 175 -18.09 -24.06 -9.33
C GLN A 175 -17.53 -23.54 -8.00
N LEU A 176 -18.13 -23.91 -6.87
CA LEU A 176 -17.57 -23.63 -5.54
C LEU A 176 -16.17 -24.25 -5.40
N TYR A 177 -16.00 -25.51 -5.80
CA TYR A 177 -14.74 -26.22 -5.63
C TYR A 177 -13.63 -25.62 -6.50
N GLU A 178 -13.89 -25.29 -7.77
CA GLU A 178 -12.93 -24.58 -8.62
C GLU A 178 -12.60 -23.16 -8.11
N GLN A 179 -13.59 -22.46 -7.55
CA GLN A 179 -13.38 -21.16 -6.92
C GLN A 179 -12.45 -21.28 -5.70
N LEU A 180 -12.76 -22.19 -4.76
CA LEU A 180 -11.94 -22.45 -3.58
C LEU A 180 -10.53 -22.93 -3.96
N ARG A 181 -10.41 -23.87 -4.91
CA ARG A 181 -9.14 -24.36 -5.45
C ARG A 181 -8.26 -23.21 -5.94
N THR A 182 -8.84 -22.28 -6.69
CA THR A 182 -8.11 -21.11 -7.22
C THR A 182 -7.69 -20.13 -6.10
N GLN A 183 -8.59 -19.85 -5.15
CA GLN A 183 -8.28 -18.97 -4.00
C GLN A 183 -7.18 -19.57 -3.11
N LEU A 184 -7.30 -20.84 -2.73
CA LEU A 184 -6.36 -21.52 -1.83
C LEU A 184 -5.00 -21.76 -2.49
N LEU A 185 -4.94 -22.01 -3.80
CA LEU A 185 -3.66 -22.07 -4.54
C LEU A 185 -2.97 -20.70 -4.59
N SER A 186 -3.71 -19.62 -4.87
CA SER A 186 -3.18 -18.25 -4.80
C SER A 186 -2.62 -17.94 -3.41
N GLU A 187 -3.38 -18.21 -2.37
CA GLU A 187 -2.98 -17.99 -0.98
C GLU A 187 -1.75 -18.83 -0.60
N THR A 188 -1.71 -20.10 -0.98
CA THR A 188 -0.57 -21.00 -0.73
C THR A 188 0.69 -20.51 -1.42
N PHE A 189 0.58 -20.01 -2.66
CA PHE A 189 1.70 -19.43 -3.39
C PHE A 189 2.22 -18.15 -2.72
N GLN A 190 1.33 -17.23 -2.31
CA GLN A 190 1.70 -16.02 -1.59
C GLN A 190 2.34 -16.34 -0.23
N ARG A 191 1.78 -17.30 0.52
CA ARG A 191 2.32 -17.78 1.80
C ARG A 191 3.72 -18.40 1.63
N LYS A 192 3.92 -19.22 0.59
CA LYS A 192 5.23 -19.81 0.26
C LYS A 192 6.27 -18.76 -0.14
N ALA A 193 5.86 -17.67 -0.79
CA ALA A 193 6.74 -16.53 -1.04
C ALA A 193 7.13 -15.78 0.25
N MET A 194 6.24 -15.75 1.25
CA MET A 194 6.42 -15.01 2.51
C MET A 194 6.97 -15.83 3.68
N SER A 195 7.08 -17.16 3.58
CA SER A 195 7.43 -18.04 4.71
C SER A 195 8.86 -17.87 5.24
N GLY A 196 9.74 -17.19 4.49
CA GLY A 196 11.06 -16.77 4.94
C GLY A 196 11.13 -15.34 5.48
N LEU A 197 10.02 -14.59 5.43
CA LEU A 197 9.96 -13.17 5.80
C LEU A 197 9.13 -12.93 7.06
N ALA A 198 8.10 -13.75 7.34
CA ALA A 198 7.25 -13.59 8.51
C ALA A 198 6.72 -14.93 9.08
N VAL A 199 6.53 -14.97 10.40
CA VAL A 199 5.82 -16.03 11.13
C VAL A 199 4.63 -15.38 11.84
N GLU A 200 3.43 -15.93 11.68
CA GLU A 200 2.18 -15.41 12.31
C GLU A 200 1.95 -13.90 12.07
N GLY A 201 2.33 -13.41 10.89
CA GLY A 201 2.22 -11.99 10.52
C GLY A 201 3.30 -11.07 11.12
N ARG A 202 4.24 -11.61 11.91
CA ARG A 202 5.39 -10.87 12.46
C ARG A 202 6.65 -11.11 11.63
N PRO A 203 7.42 -10.08 11.26
CA PRO A 203 8.68 -10.25 10.54
C PRO A 203 9.67 -11.16 11.27
N ILE A 204 10.38 -12.01 10.52
CA ILE A 204 11.53 -12.76 11.03
C ILE A 204 12.74 -11.80 11.00
N VAL A 205 13.24 -11.43 12.18
CA VAL A 205 14.36 -10.47 12.30
C VAL A 205 15.55 -11.18 12.97
N PRO A 206 16.63 -11.51 12.24
CA PRO A 206 17.85 -12.08 12.82
C PRO A 206 18.48 -11.13 13.86
N PRO A 207 19.18 -11.64 14.90
CA PRO A 207 19.72 -10.80 15.97
C PRO A 207 20.63 -9.64 15.51
N ALA A 208 21.39 -9.84 14.42
CA ALA A 208 22.20 -8.77 13.81
C ALA A 208 21.34 -7.65 13.23
N GLN A 209 20.26 -7.97 12.51
CA GLN A 209 19.31 -7.00 11.98
C GLN A 209 18.54 -6.28 13.11
N GLN A 210 18.18 -6.99 14.20
CA GLN A 210 17.57 -6.34 15.37
C GLN A 210 18.48 -5.25 15.97
N TRP A 211 19.79 -5.52 16.02
CA TRP A 211 20.78 -4.55 16.48
C TRP A 211 20.92 -3.37 15.49
N GLU A 212 20.97 -3.63 14.18
CA GLU A 212 21.01 -2.57 13.16
C GLU A 212 19.78 -1.66 13.23
N LEU A 213 18.56 -2.22 13.31
CA LEU A 213 17.32 -1.47 13.44
C LEU A 213 17.26 -0.67 14.75
N PHE A 214 17.74 -1.25 15.85
CA PHE A 214 17.89 -0.55 17.12
C PHE A 214 18.83 0.67 16.99
N LEU A 215 19.96 0.52 16.31
CA LEU A 215 20.90 1.61 16.04
C LEU A 215 20.28 2.72 15.18
N ARG A 216 19.38 2.41 14.23
CA ARG A 216 18.71 3.46 13.42
C ARG A 216 17.87 4.42 14.25
N LEU A 217 17.27 3.94 15.35
CA LEU A 217 16.46 4.74 16.28
C LEU A 217 17.27 5.39 17.40
N ASN A 218 18.27 4.68 17.95
CA ASN A 218 18.90 5.04 19.22
C ASN A 218 20.30 5.66 19.11
N ARG A 219 20.96 5.56 17.95
CA ARG A 219 22.27 6.18 17.72
C ARG A 219 22.09 7.49 16.97
N ASN A 220 22.56 8.56 17.57
CA ASN A 220 22.70 9.87 16.95
C ASN A 220 24.08 10.02 16.31
N ALA A 221 24.15 10.84 15.27
CA ALA A 221 25.38 11.31 14.66
C ALA A 221 25.47 12.84 14.72
N VAL A 222 26.69 13.34 14.76
CA VAL A 222 27.05 14.70 14.33
C VAL A 222 27.95 14.56 13.12
N ALA A 223 27.76 15.40 12.09
CA ALA A 223 28.51 15.32 10.85
C ALA A 223 28.87 16.70 10.28
N ASP A 224 30.00 16.77 9.57
CA ASP A 224 30.28 17.88 8.66
C ASP A 224 29.83 17.49 7.25
N ALA A 225 29.26 18.43 6.51
CA ALA A 225 28.81 18.24 5.14
C ALA A 225 29.19 19.41 4.23
N VAL A 226 29.49 19.11 2.97
CA VAL A 226 29.66 20.11 1.90
C VAL A 226 28.72 19.77 0.76
N ALA A 227 27.85 20.70 0.38
CA ALA A 227 26.86 20.52 -0.69
C ALA A 227 27.47 20.76 -2.08
N VAL A 228 27.21 19.83 -3.01
CA VAL A 228 27.50 19.97 -4.44
C VAL A 228 26.18 19.96 -5.20
N ASN A 229 25.71 21.13 -5.62
CA ASN A 229 24.41 21.28 -6.28
C ASN A 229 24.46 20.74 -7.71
N VAL A 230 23.43 20.02 -8.14
CA VAL A 230 23.32 19.49 -9.50
C VAL A 230 23.08 20.60 -10.53
N SER A 231 22.36 21.66 -10.16
CA SER A 231 22.09 22.84 -10.99
C SER A 231 23.36 23.47 -11.58
N ASP A 232 24.45 23.53 -10.80
CA ASP A 232 25.76 24.09 -11.18
C ASP A 232 26.46 23.31 -12.33
N PHE A 233 25.91 22.16 -12.71
CA PHE A 233 26.41 21.31 -13.79
C PHE A 233 25.47 21.26 -15.01
N VAL A 234 24.24 21.76 -14.93
CA VAL A 234 23.27 21.76 -16.05
C VAL A 234 23.80 22.56 -17.25
N ALA A 235 24.53 23.66 -17.02
CA ALA A 235 25.21 24.43 -18.06
C ALA A 235 26.38 23.69 -18.77
N LYS A 236 26.79 22.52 -18.25
CA LYS A 236 27.86 21.67 -18.81
C LYS A 236 27.30 20.45 -19.58
N THR A 237 25.97 20.32 -19.67
CA THR A 237 25.25 19.22 -20.34
C THR A 237 24.84 19.58 -21.77
N SER A 238 24.39 18.60 -22.56
CA SER A 238 23.91 18.89 -23.91
C SER A 238 22.53 19.55 -23.89
N ASP A 239 22.41 20.76 -24.45
CA ASP A 239 21.10 21.38 -24.74
C ASP A 239 20.31 20.61 -25.82
N LYS A 240 20.92 19.63 -26.50
CA LYS A 240 20.33 18.85 -27.59
C LYS A 240 20.64 17.36 -27.40
N PRO A 241 19.92 16.65 -26.51
CA PRO A 241 20.06 15.20 -26.36
C PRO A 241 19.59 14.46 -27.62
N SER A 242 20.02 13.20 -27.79
CA SER A 242 19.65 12.42 -28.97
C SER A 242 18.16 12.06 -28.98
N GLY A 243 17.57 11.95 -30.17
CA GLY A 243 16.16 11.55 -30.30
C GLY A 243 15.85 10.13 -29.79
N GLU A 244 16.86 9.31 -29.53
CA GLU A 244 16.74 8.03 -28.83
C GLU A 244 16.69 8.23 -27.30
N ALA A 245 17.57 9.08 -26.75
CA ALA A 245 17.57 9.42 -25.33
C ALA A 245 16.26 10.09 -24.91
N ILE A 246 15.74 11.01 -25.75
CA ILE A 246 14.42 11.64 -25.60
C ILE A 246 13.32 10.59 -25.53
N ARG A 247 13.24 9.67 -26.50
CA ARG A 247 12.22 8.60 -26.51
C ARG A 247 12.33 7.68 -25.30
N ARG A 248 13.55 7.25 -24.92
CA ARG A 248 13.76 6.39 -23.76
C ARG A 248 13.33 7.07 -22.46
N MET A 249 13.76 8.31 -22.23
CA MET A 249 13.42 9.06 -21.02
C MET A 249 11.91 9.28 -20.90
N TYR A 250 11.25 9.66 -22.00
CA TYR A 250 9.80 9.81 -22.04
C TYR A 250 9.07 8.49 -21.72
N GLU A 251 9.43 7.38 -22.36
CA GLU A 251 8.81 6.07 -22.08
C GLU A 251 9.03 5.62 -20.62
N GLU A 252 10.14 6.01 -20.00
CA GLU A 252 10.46 5.73 -18.59
C GLU A 252 9.64 6.59 -17.60
N GLY A 253 9.12 7.75 -18.02
CA GLY A 253 8.43 8.71 -17.13
C GLY A 253 6.97 9.03 -17.45
N LYS A 254 6.47 8.69 -18.63
CA LYS A 254 5.13 9.13 -19.13
C LYS A 254 3.95 8.70 -18.24
N GLU A 255 4.07 7.58 -17.53
CA GLU A 255 3.02 7.00 -16.67
C GLU A 255 3.10 7.46 -15.20
N ARG A 256 4.23 8.04 -14.78
CA ARG A 256 4.46 8.51 -13.40
C ARG A 256 4.02 9.96 -13.23
N PHE A 257 3.35 10.25 -12.11
CA PHE A 257 3.05 11.61 -11.68
C PHE A 257 4.30 12.29 -11.11
N PRO A 258 4.52 13.59 -11.37
CA PRO A 258 5.62 14.35 -10.78
C PRO A 258 5.62 14.32 -9.25
N ASP A 259 6.77 13.97 -8.67
CA ASP A 259 7.05 14.06 -7.24
C ASP A 259 8.40 14.75 -7.02
N GLU A 260 8.37 15.87 -6.29
CA GLU A 260 9.55 16.69 -5.96
C GLU A 260 10.51 15.99 -4.98
N ARG A 261 10.05 14.93 -4.31
CA ARG A 261 10.89 14.10 -3.41
C ARG A 261 11.64 12.99 -4.15
N SER A 262 11.31 12.72 -5.42
CA SER A 262 11.95 11.67 -6.22
C SER A 262 12.92 12.24 -7.26
N SER A 263 13.96 11.47 -7.57
CA SER A 263 14.89 11.75 -8.67
C SER A 263 14.36 11.26 -10.02
N ASP A 264 13.32 10.44 -10.02
CA ASP A 264 12.75 9.75 -11.17
C ASP A 264 12.13 10.68 -12.23
N PRO A 265 12.24 10.34 -13.53
CA PRO A 265 11.48 11.04 -14.56
C PRO A 265 9.99 10.72 -14.45
N ALA A 266 9.17 11.78 -14.49
CA ALA A 266 7.73 11.72 -14.36
C ALA A 266 7.08 12.85 -15.17
N PHE A 267 6.21 12.49 -16.12
CA PHE A 267 5.60 13.45 -17.06
C PHE A 267 4.07 13.43 -17.07
N ARG A 268 3.42 12.48 -16.37
CA ARG A 268 1.96 12.35 -16.35
C ARG A 268 1.32 13.60 -15.75
N ARG A 269 0.30 14.13 -16.43
CA ARG A 269 -0.46 15.29 -15.92
C ARG A 269 -1.38 14.83 -14.79
N PRO A 270 -1.32 15.43 -13.59
CA PRO A 270 -2.28 15.14 -12.53
C PRO A 270 -3.68 15.58 -12.96
N TYR A 271 -4.69 15.02 -12.29
CA TYR A 271 -6.04 15.58 -12.35
C TYR A 271 -6.01 16.99 -11.76
N VAL A 272 -6.59 17.96 -12.46
CA VAL A 272 -6.69 19.35 -11.99
C VAL A 272 -8.11 19.87 -12.12
N ALA A 273 -8.51 20.71 -11.17
CA ALA A 273 -9.85 21.25 -11.08
C ALA A 273 -9.83 22.73 -10.65
N ASP A 274 -10.76 23.52 -11.18
CA ASP A 274 -11.04 24.87 -10.72
C ASP A 274 -12.19 24.80 -9.71
N PHE A 275 -12.00 25.46 -8.57
CA PHE A 275 -12.99 25.54 -7.51
C PHE A 275 -13.35 26.98 -7.23
N GLU A 276 -14.62 27.17 -6.92
CA GLU A 276 -15.11 28.40 -6.30
C GLU A 276 -15.84 28.02 -5.02
N TYR A 277 -15.55 28.74 -3.95
CA TYR A 277 -16.14 28.50 -2.65
C TYR A 277 -16.37 29.80 -1.89
N LEU A 278 -17.34 29.75 -0.97
CA LEU A 278 -17.58 30.79 0.02
C LEU A 278 -17.25 30.21 1.39
N ALA A 279 -16.38 30.89 2.12
CA ALA A 279 -15.98 30.57 3.48
C ALA A 279 -16.69 31.52 4.47
N GLY A 280 -17.27 30.98 5.52
CA GLY A 280 -17.81 31.74 6.65
C GLY A 280 -17.11 31.32 7.93
N SER A 281 -16.27 32.21 8.47
CA SER A 281 -15.62 32.04 9.77
C SER A 281 -16.59 32.38 10.90
N LEU A 282 -16.76 31.48 11.86
CA LEU A 282 -17.61 31.74 13.02
C LEU A 282 -17.07 32.91 13.87
N ASP A 283 -15.75 33.04 14.01
CA ASP A 283 -15.13 34.15 14.74
C ASP A 283 -15.44 35.51 14.10
N GLU A 284 -15.38 35.63 12.78
CA GLU A 284 -15.76 36.88 12.10
C GLU A 284 -17.23 37.24 12.32
N PHE A 285 -18.12 36.25 12.33
CA PHE A 285 -19.54 36.48 12.64
C PHE A 285 -19.72 36.87 14.11
N ILE A 286 -18.98 36.26 15.05
CA ILE A 286 -18.97 36.64 16.47
C ILE A 286 -18.52 38.09 16.63
N ASP A 287 -17.39 38.50 16.04
CA ASP A 287 -16.84 39.85 16.22
C ASP A 287 -17.77 40.93 15.63
N ARG A 288 -18.46 40.63 14.52
CA ARG A 288 -19.51 41.50 13.98
C ARG A 288 -20.71 41.61 14.91
N GLU A 289 -21.16 40.52 15.54
CA GLU A 289 -22.24 40.56 16.52
C GLU A 289 -21.82 41.26 17.81
N VAL A 290 -20.60 41.04 18.31
CA VAL A 290 -20.01 41.75 19.46
C VAL A 290 -20.05 43.26 19.25
N ALA A 291 -19.72 43.74 18.05
CA ALA A 291 -19.80 45.16 17.70
C ALA A 291 -21.24 45.76 17.75
N THR A 292 -22.29 44.93 17.83
CA THR A 292 -23.68 45.37 18.03
C THR A 292 -24.13 45.38 19.49
N ILE A 293 -23.39 44.73 20.40
CA ILE A 293 -23.75 44.62 21.82
C ILE A 293 -23.36 45.91 22.57
N SER A 294 -24.29 46.47 23.34
CA SER A 294 -24.03 47.67 24.14
C SER A 294 -23.33 47.36 25.47
N GLU A 295 -22.49 48.30 25.93
CA GLU A 295 -21.88 48.32 27.27
C GLU A 295 -22.89 48.08 28.43
N GLU A 296 -24.11 48.58 28.27
CA GLU A 296 -25.20 48.40 29.24
C GLU A 296 -25.65 46.93 29.30
N THR A 297 -25.78 46.28 28.15
CA THR A 297 -26.13 44.85 28.04
C THR A 297 -25.02 43.97 28.63
N LEU A 298 -23.76 44.24 28.32
CA LEU A 298 -22.61 43.50 28.87
C LEU A 298 -22.56 43.58 30.40
N ARG A 299 -22.75 44.78 30.96
CA ARG A 299 -22.68 45.03 32.41
C ARG A 299 -23.88 44.42 33.15
N ALA A 300 -25.08 44.47 32.57
CA ALA A 300 -26.25 43.78 33.12
C ALA A 300 -26.11 42.25 33.10
N GLU A 301 -25.51 41.69 32.05
CA GLU A 301 -25.23 40.24 31.97
C GLU A 301 -24.14 39.81 32.97
N TYR A 302 -23.09 40.63 33.16
CA TYR A 302 -22.10 40.43 34.21
C TYR A 302 -22.73 40.40 35.60
N GLU A 303 -23.54 41.40 35.95
CA GLU A 303 -24.24 41.44 37.25
C GLU A 303 -25.17 40.24 37.45
N ARG A 304 -25.86 39.79 36.39
CA ARG A 304 -26.72 38.58 36.43
C ARG A 304 -25.92 37.32 36.75
N ARG A 305 -24.77 37.14 36.11
CA ARG A 305 -23.88 35.97 36.29
C ARG A 305 -23.16 36.00 37.63
N LEU A 306 -22.71 37.17 38.07
CA LEU A 306 -22.17 37.42 39.39
C LEU A 306 -23.15 37.02 40.50
N ALA A 307 -24.43 37.36 40.32
CA ALA A 307 -25.51 36.92 41.21
C ALA A 307 -25.84 35.41 41.12
N GLY A 308 -25.44 34.75 40.03
CA GLY A 308 -25.51 33.30 39.84
C GLY A 308 -24.34 32.51 40.44
N GLY A 309 -23.28 33.18 40.87
CA GLY A 309 -22.06 32.56 41.42
C GLY A 309 -20.96 32.29 40.39
N ASP A 310 -21.15 32.67 39.13
CA ASP A 310 -20.07 32.68 38.14
C ASP A 310 -19.02 33.74 38.51
N PHE A 311 -17.80 33.58 38.00
CA PHE A 311 -16.65 34.49 38.17
C PHE A 311 -16.04 34.59 39.59
N GLN A 312 -16.44 33.73 40.53
CA GLN A 312 -15.78 33.60 41.84
C GLN A 312 -14.38 32.97 41.67
N MET A 313 -13.34 33.59 42.25
CA MET A 313 -11.99 33.01 42.27
C MET A 313 -11.90 31.87 43.31
N PRO A 314 -11.22 30.74 43.00
CA PRO A 314 -10.88 29.75 44.01
C PRO A 314 -10.05 30.36 45.14
N GLN A 315 -10.43 30.10 46.39
CA GLN A 315 -9.63 30.53 47.53
C GLN A 315 -8.39 29.64 47.65
N LEU A 316 -7.20 30.21 47.41
CA LEU A 316 -5.96 29.60 47.91
C LEU A 316 -5.91 29.77 49.44
N PRO A 317 -5.49 28.75 50.21
CA PRO A 317 -5.27 28.90 51.65
C PRO A 317 -4.12 29.88 51.92
N ASP A 318 -4.39 30.96 52.64
CA ASP A 318 -3.36 31.83 53.20
C ASP A 318 -2.65 31.13 54.39
N ASP A 319 -1.38 31.50 54.62
CA ASP A 319 -0.44 31.00 55.64
C ASP A 319 0.14 29.57 55.48
N ALA A 320 1.16 29.47 54.62
CA ALA A 320 2.36 28.68 54.91
C ALA A 320 3.60 29.60 54.81
N PRO A 321 4.39 29.79 55.89
CA PRO A 321 5.49 30.76 55.89
C PRO A 321 6.71 30.23 55.11
N LEU A 322 7.05 30.90 54.01
CA LEU A 322 8.35 30.72 53.36
C LEU A 322 9.41 31.48 54.18
N GLY A 323 10.30 30.74 54.82
CA GLY A 323 11.47 31.29 55.51
C GLY A 323 12.60 31.61 54.54
N ASP A 324 13.39 32.63 54.86
CA ASP A 324 14.62 32.97 54.15
C ASP A 324 15.67 31.84 54.25
N ASP A 325 16.20 31.41 53.10
CA ASP A 325 17.64 31.16 52.91
C ASP A 325 17.97 31.14 51.39
N PRO A 326 19.23 31.42 50.96
CA PRO A 326 19.51 31.86 49.58
C PRO A 326 20.09 30.80 48.61
N VAL A 327 19.65 30.91 47.35
CA VAL A 327 20.39 30.73 46.06
C VAL A 327 21.31 29.50 45.88
N ASP A 328 20.98 28.62 44.93
CA ASP A 328 21.84 28.24 43.78
C ASP A 328 21.11 27.33 42.76
N ASP A 329 21.45 27.50 41.46
CA ASP A 329 21.12 26.72 40.24
C ASP A 329 19.66 26.37 39.86
N GLU A 330 19.16 27.04 38.80
CA GLU A 330 18.02 26.61 37.97
C GLU A 330 18.43 25.54 36.92
N PRO A 331 17.64 24.46 36.71
CA PRO A 331 17.65 23.70 35.47
C PRO A 331 16.72 24.35 34.41
N PRO A 332 17.17 24.59 33.16
CA PRO A 332 16.38 25.34 32.18
C PRO A 332 15.46 24.48 31.30
N MET A 333 14.17 24.85 31.23
CA MET A 333 13.29 24.55 30.08
C MET A 333 12.47 25.82 29.77
N GLN A 334 12.75 26.51 28.66
CA GLN A 334 12.20 26.24 27.31
C GLN A 334 10.67 26.48 27.31
N THR A 335 10.12 27.67 27.02
CA THR A 335 10.17 28.49 25.79
C THR A 335 9.71 27.77 24.51
N GLU A 336 8.43 27.92 24.18
CA GLU A 336 7.99 28.09 22.79
C GLU A 336 7.62 29.58 22.54
N PRO A 337 7.63 30.06 21.28
CA PRO A 337 7.59 31.49 20.98
C PRO A 337 6.17 32.06 20.99
N GLY A 338 6.00 33.22 21.63
CA GLY A 338 4.76 33.99 21.56
C GLY A 338 4.69 34.86 20.30
N GLU A 339 3.49 34.95 19.74
CA GLU A 339 3.10 35.93 18.73
C GLU A 339 2.97 37.33 19.38
N PRO A 340 3.58 38.39 18.83
CA PRO A 340 3.50 39.73 19.43
C PRO A 340 2.37 40.57 18.82
N ALA A 341 1.49 41.11 19.67
CA ALA A 341 0.58 42.19 19.32
C ALA A 341 1.20 43.57 19.67
N ASP A 342 0.90 44.57 18.84
CA ASP A 342 1.41 45.94 18.93
C ASP A 342 1.03 46.71 20.21
N ALA A 343 1.96 47.55 20.70
CA ALA A 343 1.61 48.84 21.31
C ALA A 343 2.78 49.86 21.31
N ASP A 344 2.50 51.02 20.70
CA ASP A 344 3.06 52.36 20.92
C ASP A 344 4.53 52.74 20.60
N ALA A 345 4.66 53.82 19.83
CA ALA A 345 5.89 54.59 19.59
C ALA A 345 5.96 55.81 20.55
N PRO A 346 7.13 56.47 20.74
CA PRO A 346 7.35 57.66 19.89
C PRO A 346 8.82 58.12 19.60
N ALA A 347 9.04 58.51 18.33
CA ALA A 347 9.70 59.74 17.85
C ALA A 347 11.25 59.97 17.80
N LEU A 348 11.65 60.68 16.72
CA LEU A 348 12.91 61.43 16.41
C LEU A 348 14.16 60.62 15.97
N ASN A 349 14.54 60.52 14.68
CA ASN A 349 14.92 61.61 13.76
C ASN A 349 15.08 61.15 12.28
N ALA A 350 15.03 62.11 11.34
CA ALA A 350 15.19 62.00 9.88
C ALA A 350 16.66 61.73 9.41
N PRO A 351 17.02 61.50 8.11
CA PRO A 351 16.28 61.92 6.89
C PRO A 351 16.36 61.09 5.56
N ALA A 352 15.55 61.56 4.60
CA ALA A 352 15.74 61.60 3.13
C ALA A 352 15.32 60.41 2.22
N GLU A 353 14.25 60.65 1.45
CA GLU A 353 13.79 59.96 0.23
C GLU A 353 14.67 60.27 -1.01
N PRO A 354 14.44 59.54 -2.13
CA PRO A 354 13.82 60.23 -3.27
C PRO A 354 12.56 59.55 -3.84
N GLU A 355 11.67 60.38 -4.37
CA GLU A 355 10.29 60.07 -4.78
C GLU A 355 10.14 59.26 -6.09
N ALA A 356 8.93 58.74 -6.30
CA ALA A 356 8.43 58.19 -7.56
C ALA A 356 8.14 59.27 -8.63
N PRO A 357 7.78 58.87 -9.86
CA PRO A 357 6.92 59.69 -10.70
C PRO A 357 5.66 58.96 -11.20
N ALA A 358 4.61 59.74 -11.47
CA ALA A 358 3.42 59.35 -12.21
C ALA A 358 3.25 60.21 -13.48
N ASP A 359 2.32 59.78 -14.35
CA ASP A 359 1.80 60.36 -15.61
C ASP A 359 1.39 61.87 -15.55
N PRO A 360 0.96 62.60 -16.65
CA PRO A 360 0.67 62.15 -18.03
C PRO A 360 0.97 63.09 -19.25
N ALA A 361 0.80 62.50 -20.45
CA ALA A 361 0.23 63.03 -21.72
C ALA A 361 0.65 64.39 -22.38
N ALA A 362 1.02 64.33 -23.67
CA ALA A 362 0.60 65.27 -24.74
C ALA A 362 0.96 64.73 -26.16
N ALA A 363 0.17 65.06 -27.19
CA ALA A 363 0.30 64.54 -28.57
C ALA A 363 0.85 65.54 -29.59
N THR A 364 1.50 65.06 -30.67
CA THR A 364 1.58 65.74 -31.99
C THR A 364 1.86 64.76 -33.14
N GLU A 365 1.65 65.20 -34.39
CA GLU A 365 1.34 64.37 -35.57
C GLU A 365 2.53 63.99 -36.50
N THR A 366 2.32 62.92 -37.28
CA THR A 366 2.78 62.56 -38.67
C THR A 366 3.37 63.68 -39.58
N PRO A 367 4.13 63.43 -40.70
CA PRO A 367 4.19 62.20 -41.54
C PRO A 367 5.49 61.80 -42.33
N ALA A 368 5.50 60.54 -42.83
CA ALA A 368 5.92 59.97 -44.15
C ALA A 368 7.33 60.12 -44.82
N GLU A 369 7.89 58.95 -45.24
CA GLU A 369 8.67 58.61 -46.47
C GLU A 369 10.02 59.31 -46.83
N PRO A 370 10.86 58.80 -47.79
CA PRO A 370 11.12 57.42 -48.25
C PRO A 370 12.62 57.06 -48.54
N ALA A 371 12.85 55.81 -49.01
CA ALA A 371 13.83 55.36 -50.03
C ALA A 371 15.27 54.86 -49.70
N VAL A 372 15.62 53.79 -50.45
CA VAL A 372 16.87 53.01 -50.70
C VAL A 372 17.95 53.79 -51.51
N PRO A 373 19.17 53.31 -51.91
CA PRO A 373 19.76 51.93 -52.05
C PRO A 373 21.15 51.76 -51.35
N ALA A 374 22.03 50.76 -51.57
CA ALA A 374 22.22 49.68 -52.58
C ALA A 374 22.79 48.38 -51.91
N ASP A 375 23.46 47.38 -52.50
CA ASP A 375 24.17 47.17 -53.79
C ASP A 375 24.08 45.70 -54.29
N SER A 376 24.36 45.45 -55.57
CA SER A 376 24.32 44.16 -56.32
C SER A 376 25.06 44.38 -57.65
N PRO A 377 25.71 43.38 -58.32
CA PRO A 377 25.08 42.08 -58.67
C PRO A 377 26.04 40.87 -58.95
N SER A 378 25.47 39.68 -59.23
CA SER A 378 25.69 38.92 -60.50
C SER A 378 24.93 37.58 -60.56
N GLU A 379 24.24 37.37 -61.67
CA GLU A 379 23.46 36.20 -62.13
C GLU A 379 24.32 35.28 -63.07
N PRO A 380 23.81 34.26 -63.79
CA PRO A 380 22.72 33.28 -63.51
C PRO A 380 23.09 31.82 -63.92
N ALA A 381 22.19 30.85 -63.69
CA ALA A 381 21.58 30.00 -64.76
C ALA A 381 20.87 28.72 -64.24
N ALA A 382 19.69 28.43 -64.81
CA ALA A 382 19.00 27.13 -64.86
C ALA A 382 18.67 26.85 -66.36
N PRO A 383 17.88 25.84 -66.79
CA PRO A 383 17.37 24.62 -66.14
C PRO A 383 17.59 23.32 -66.98
N ALA A 384 17.12 22.13 -66.53
CA ALA A 384 16.45 21.09 -67.35
C ALA A 384 16.19 19.74 -66.62
N GLU A 385 15.00 19.18 -66.84
CA GLU A 385 14.65 17.74 -66.82
C GLU A 385 14.33 17.30 -68.29
N PRO A 386 14.01 16.03 -68.63
CA PRO A 386 14.44 14.71 -68.11
C PRO A 386 14.93 13.74 -69.25
N ALA A 387 15.56 12.60 -68.92
CA ALA A 387 15.51 11.35 -69.71
C ALA A 387 16.26 10.14 -69.08
N THR A 388 15.64 8.96 -69.11
CA THR A 388 16.24 7.60 -69.15
C THR A 388 16.10 7.06 -70.60
N PRO A 389 16.90 6.08 -71.11
CA PRO A 389 17.27 4.81 -70.45
C PRO A 389 18.67 4.18 -70.77
N ALA A 390 18.83 2.95 -70.28
CA ALA A 390 19.92 1.95 -70.28
C ALA A 390 20.79 1.65 -71.53
N GLU A 391 22.01 1.13 -71.27
CA GLU A 391 22.62 -0.15 -71.76
C GLU A 391 23.89 -0.41 -70.87
N THR A 392 24.09 -1.51 -70.12
CA THR A 392 24.17 -2.98 -70.38
C THR A 392 25.54 -3.47 -70.87
N GLU A 393 26.27 -4.22 -70.02
CA GLU A 393 26.84 -5.55 -70.33
C GLU A 393 27.05 -6.37 -69.04
N THR A 394 26.76 -7.68 -69.10
CA THR A 394 26.93 -8.70 -68.04
C THR A 394 27.76 -9.88 -68.57
N PRO A 395 28.31 -10.74 -67.69
CA PRO A 395 27.74 -12.09 -67.49
C PRO A 395 27.50 -12.41 -66.00
N ALA A 396 26.40 -13.04 -65.58
CA ALA A 396 26.15 -14.50 -65.53
C ALA A 396 27.06 -15.24 -64.50
N GLU A 397 26.58 -16.17 -63.65
CA GLU A 397 25.43 -17.09 -63.77
C GLU A 397 24.91 -17.60 -62.40
N SER A 398 23.76 -18.28 -62.36
CA SER A 398 23.18 -19.03 -61.21
C SER A 398 22.32 -20.18 -61.77
N PRO A 399 22.20 -21.37 -61.12
CA PRO A 399 21.21 -21.63 -60.04
C PRO A 399 21.70 -22.70 -59.00
N ALA A 400 20.98 -23.32 -58.06
CA ALA A 400 19.54 -23.57 -57.83
C ALA A 400 19.19 -23.96 -56.37
N GLU A 401 17.88 -23.97 -56.03
CA GLU A 401 17.21 -24.65 -54.89
C GLU A 401 16.73 -26.09 -55.31
N PRO A 402 16.10 -27.00 -54.48
CA PRO A 402 15.30 -26.75 -53.25
C PRO A 402 15.22 -27.86 -52.11
N GLU A 403 14.39 -27.56 -51.09
CA GLU A 403 13.63 -28.43 -50.13
C GLU A 403 14.29 -29.27 -49.00
N SER A 404 13.48 -29.52 -47.94
CA SER A 404 13.73 -30.16 -46.61
C SER A 404 13.11 -31.60 -46.51
N PRO A 405 12.87 -32.28 -45.35
CA PRO A 405 13.38 -32.22 -43.94
C PRO A 405 13.83 -33.61 -43.36
N ALA A 406 14.36 -33.71 -42.11
CA ALA A 406 14.26 -34.88 -41.18
C ALA A 406 14.98 -34.71 -39.82
N GLU A 407 14.64 -35.57 -38.84
CA GLU A 407 14.98 -35.57 -37.40
C GLU A 407 16.45 -35.87 -36.99
N ARG A 408 16.77 -35.57 -35.70
CA ARG A 408 17.59 -36.34 -34.72
C ARG A 408 17.48 -35.66 -33.35
N GLU A 409 16.85 -36.28 -32.35
CA GLU A 409 17.38 -37.26 -31.37
C GLU A 409 18.03 -36.62 -30.12
N SER A 410 17.60 -37.11 -28.95
CA SER A 410 17.94 -36.64 -27.61
C SER A 410 19.23 -37.27 -27.05
N PRO A 411 20.01 -36.56 -26.22
CA PRO A 411 20.91 -37.16 -25.23
C PRO A 411 20.23 -37.35 -23.86
N ALA A 412 20.67 -38.36 -23.11
CA ALA A 412 20.08 -38.82 -21.85
C ALA A 412 20.76 -38.23 -20.58
N GLU A 413 20.27 -38.69 -19.42
CA GLU A 413 20.67 -38.33 -18.05
C GLU A 413 22.17 -38.51 -17.72
N PRO A 414 22.72 -37.70 -16.78
CA PRO A 414 23.83 -38.09 -15.92
C PRO A 414 23.35 -38.75 -14.61
N GLU A 415 24.20 -39.61 -14.06
CA GLU A 415 23.86 -40.65 -13.07
C GLU A 415 23.79 -40.18 -11.59
N SER A 416 23.05 -40.96 -10.79
CA SER A 416 23.00 -40.90 -9.31
C SER A 416 24.13 -41.70 -8.64
N PRO A 417 24.73 -41.21 -7.54
CA PRO A 417 25.52 -42.05 -6.64
C PRO A 417 25.03 -42.05 -5.16
N ALA A 418 24.60 -43.24 -4.71
CA ALA A 418 24.79 -43.90 -3.42
C ALA A 418 24.58 -43.18 -2.05
N GLU A 419 23.77 -43.83 -1.19
CA GLU A 419 23.82 -43.73 0.28
C GLU A 419 25.06 -44.43 0.88
N PRO A 420 25.34 -44.19 2.18
CA PRO A 420 25.86 -45.26 3.03
C PRO A 420 25.19 -45.41 4.41
N ALA A 421 24.73 -46.64 4.66
CA ALA A 421 24.87 -47.44 5.90
C ALA A 421 24.21 -47.02 7.24
N THR A 422 23.29 -47.89 7.69
CA THR A 422 22.82 -48.09 9.08
C THR A 422 23.83 -48.84 9.96
N PRO A 423 23.76 -48.68 11.29
CA PRO A 423 23.94 -49.86 12.16
C PRO A 423 23.02 -49.95 13.41
N ALA A 424 22.40 -51.13 13.54
CA ALA A 424 22.11 -51.92 14.77
C ALA A 424 21.19 -51.39 15.92
N GLU A 425 20.34 -52.32 16.40
CA GLU A 425 19.49 -52.25 17.61
C GLU A 425 20.28 -52.45 18.92
N PRO A 426 19.66 -52.20 20.11
CA PRO A 426 19.13 -53.34 20.85
C PRO A 426 17.80 -53.13 21.62
N GLU A 427 17.29 -54.25 22.13
CA GLU A 427 15.94 -54.60 22.60
C GLU A 427 15.31 -53.89 23.83
N THR A 428 13.98 -54.03 23.90
CA THR A 428 13.00 -53.90 25.01
C THR A 428 13.43 -54.40 26.41
N PRO A 429 12.84 -53.93 27.56
CA PRO A 429 11.43 -54.27 27.89
C PRO A 429 10.59 -53.35 28.83
N ALA A 430 9.29 -53.69 28.87
CA ALA A 430 8.33 -53.59 29.99
C ALA A 430 7.41 -52.35 30.15
N GLU A 431 6.10 -52.63 29.98
CA GLU A 431 4.93 -52.01 30.63
C GLU A 431 5.08 -51.95 32.18
N PRO A 432 4.40 -51.03 32.93
CA PRO A 432 2.93 -51.05 32.94
C PRO A 432 2.13 -49.76 33.25
N ASP A 433 0.82 -49.95 33.08
CA ASP A 433 -0.30 -49.44 33.90
C ASP A 433 -1.01 -48.14 33.48
N SER A 434 -2.34 -48.18 33.62
CA SER A 434 -3.28 -47.09 33.30
C SER A 434 -3.84 -46.50 34.60
N PRO A 435 -4.08 -45.18 34.63
CA PRO A 435 -5.44 -44.77 35.00
C PRO A 435 -5.99 -43.54 34.25
N GLN A 436 -7.30 -43.59 33.99
CA GLN A 436 -8.20 -42.44 33.86
C GLN A 436 -8.94 -42.24 35.20
N PRO A 437 -9.71 -41.15 35.44
CA PRO A 437 -9.64 -39.78 34.88
C PRO A 437 -9.78 -38.66 35.95
N SER A 438 -9.48 -37.39 35.63
CA SER A 438 -10.20 -36.20 36.15
C SER A 438 -9.71 -34.86 35.57
N ASP A 439 -10.64 -34.11 34.98
CA ASP A 439 -10.86 -32.65 34.98
C ASP A 439 -9.78 -31.62 34.55
N GLU A 440 -10.13 -30.91 33.46
CA GLU A 440 -9.85 -29.52 33.02
C GLU A 440 -8.71 -28.69 33.67
N ASP A 441 -7.72 -28.27 32.85
CA ASP A 441 -7.59 -26.86 32.42
C ASP A 441 -6.77 -26.76 31.09
N SER A 442 -6.69 -25.55 30.52
CA SER A 442 -6.46 -25.28 29.11
C SER A 442 -5.02 -24.85 28.78
N GLY A 443 -4.47 -25.32 27.64
CA GLY A 443 -3.27 -24.73 27.07
C GLY A 443 -2.60 -25.55 25.96
N ALA A 444 -2.34 -24.89 24.82
CA ALA A 444 -1.38 -25.29 23.77
C ALA A 444 -1.58 -26.64 23.04
N VAL A 445 -2.58 -26.72 22.15
CA VAL A 445 -2.53 -27.63 20.97
C VAL A 445 -3.02 -26.90 19.70
N VAL A 446 -2.20 -25.98 19.17
CA VAL A 446 -2.48 -25.27 17.89
C VAL A 446 -1.23 -25.22 17.01
N SER A 447 -0.69 -26.37 16.60
CA SER A 447 0.45 -26.41 15.65
C SER A 447 0.58 -27.66 14.76
N ASP A 448 -0.36 -28.62 14.80
CA ASP A 448 -0.15 -29.93 14.12
C ASP A 448 -0.92 -30.13 12.79
N PHE A 449 -1.82 -29.21 12.39
CA PHE A 449 -2.59 -29.38 11.16
C PHE A 449 -1.88 -28.89 9.89
N ALA A 450 -0.87 -28.02 10.02
CA ALA A 450 -0.14 -27.47 8.86
C ALA A 450 0.87 -28.47 8.25
N THR A 451 1.34 -29.46 9.01
CA THR A 451 2.46 -30.35 8.63
C THR A 451 2.02 -31.56 7.80
N ARG A 452 0.71 -31.83 7.68
CA ARG A 452 0.19 -33.07 7.06
C ARG A 452 -0.27 -32.96 5.60
N LEU A 453 -0.14 -31.81 4.94
CA LEU A 453 -0.53 -31.68 3.52
C LEU A 453 0.56 -32.10 2.51
N VAL A 454 1.78 -32.46 2.97
CA VAL A 454 2.87 -32.91 2.08
C VAL A 454 3.72 -34.00 2.75
N THR A 455 3.40 -35.28 2.52
CA THR A 455 4.41 -36.37 2.53
C THR A 455 3.98 -37.59 1.71
N ALA A 456 4.90 -38.02 0.82
CA ALA A 456 5.13 -39.36 0.28
C ALA A 456 3.96 -40.30 -0.09
N ARG A 457 3.84 -40.59 -1.40
CA ARG A 457 3.36 -41.89 -1.90
C ARG A 457 4.54 -42.69 -2.43
N ALA A 458 4.94 -43.72 -1.70
CA ALA A 458 5.70 -44.86 -2.21
C ALA A 458 4.86 -46.11 -1.95
N GLN A 459 4.74 -46.99 -2.94
CA GLN A 459 3.80 -48.10 -2.89
C GLN A 459 4.41 -49.31 -3.59
N GLU A 460 4.72 -50.36 -2.83
CA GLU A 460 5.00 -51.71 -3.34
C GLU A 460 4.26 -52.77 -2.49
N PRO A 461 4.01 -53.98 -3.03
CA PRO A 461 2.84 -54.79 -2.65
C PRO A 461 3.19 -56.08 -1.88
N SER A 462 2.18 -56.79 -1.35
CA SER A 462 2.13 -58.28 -1.27
C SER A 462 0.77 -58.80 -0.76
N ASP A 463 0.21 -59.73 -1.54
CA ASP A 463 -0.58 -60.96 -1.24
C ASP A 463 -1.70 -61.12 -0.17
N GLU A 464 -2.70 -61.88 -0.65
CA GLU A 464 -3.87 -62.63 -0.12
C GLU A 464 -3.78 -63.34 1.28
N PRO A 465 -4.89 -63.91 1.85
CA PRO A 465 -6.13 -64.41 1.20
C PRO A 465 -7.51 -64.15 1.89
N ALA A 466 -8.57 -64.58 1.20
CA ALA A 466 -9.96 -64.77 1.68
C ALA A 466 -10.11 -66.01 2.63
N PRO A 467 -11.29 -66.42 3.20
CA PRO A 467 -12.72 -66.07 2.92
C PRO A 467 -13.54 -65.81 4.24
N ALA A 468 -14.89 -65.90 4.38
CA ALA A 468 -16.00 -66.38 3.53
C ALA A 468 -17.40 -65.79 3.87
N ALA A 469 -18.22 -65.65 2.81
CA ALA A 469 -19.65 -65.99 2.65
C ALA A 469 -20.67 -66.03 3.82
N ASP A 470 -21.79 -65.30 3.65
CA ASP A 470 -23.15 -65.88 3.65
C ASP A 470 -24.11 -65.07 2.74
N GLU A 471 -25.16 -65.70 2.21
CA GLU A 471 -26.11 -65.24 1.16
C GLU A 471 -27.55 -65.69 1.52
N PRO A 472 -28.64 -65.56 0.72
CA PRO A 472 -29.02 -64.63 -0.37
C PRO A 472 -30.49 -64.09 -0.21
N ALA A 473 -31.17 -63.77 -1.34
CA ALA A 473 -32.63 -63.66 -1.60
C ALA A 473 -33.25 -62.24 -1.65
N ASP A 474 -34.10 -61.84 -2.62
CA ASP A 474 -34.52 -62.46 -3.90
C ASP A 474 -35.03 -61.40 -4.92
N GLU A 475 -35.25 -61.80 -6.18
CA GLU A 475 -35.51 -61.07 -7.44
C GLU A 475 -36.99 -60.55 -7.62
N PRO A 476 -37.52 -60.01 -8.78
CA PRO A 476 -37.17 -60.29 -10.20
C PRO A 476 -37.25 -59.20 -11.32
N ALA A 477 -36.37 -59.36 -12.35
CA ALA A 477 -36.59 -59.31 -13.82
C ALA A 477 -37.18 -58.06 -14.57
N PRO A 478 -37.19 -57.97 -15.96
CA PRO A 478 -36.58 -58.84 -17.01
C PRO A 478 -35.87 -58.18 -18.26
N ALA A 479 -35.01 -58.99 -18.94
CA ALA A 479 -34.80 -59.19 -20.41
C ALA A 479 -34.02 -58.22 -21.38
N GLU A 480 -32.79 -58.62 -21.77
CA GLU A 480 -32.26 -59.08 -23.11
C GLU A 480 -32.56 -58.37 -24.48
N PRO A 481 -31.80 -58.62 -25.61
CA PRO A 481 -30.71 -59.62 -25.88
C PRO A 481 -29.45 -59.18 -26.73
N ALA A 482 -28.43 -60.08 -26.81
CA ALA A 482 -27.44 -60.37 -27.89
C ALA A 482 -26.45 -59.28 -28.42
N ASP A 483 -25.25 -59.58 -28.98
CA ASP A 483 -24.67 -60.80 -29.59
C ASP A 483 -23.10 -60.85 -29.51
N GLU A 484 -22.48 -61.99 -29.87
CA GLU A 484 -21.03 -62.36 -29.78
C GLU A 484 -20.25 -62.10 -31.13
N PRO A 485 -19.02 -62.63 -31.49
CA PRO A 485 -18.13 -63.65 -30.88
C PRO A 485 -16.56 -63.47 -30.95
N ALA A 486 -15.86 -64.45 -30.33
CA ALA A 486 -14.63 -65.18 -30.78
C ALA A 486 -13.16 -64.74 -30.50
N ALA A 487 -12.40 -65.67 -29.86
CA ALA A 487 -10.92 -65.84 -29.81
C ALA A 487 -10.40 -66.78 -30.95
N PRO A 488 -9.12 -67.31 -31.06
CA PRO A 488 -8.24 -68.04 -30.09
C PRO A 488 -6.71 -67.70 -30.21
N ALA A 489 -5.66 -68.46 -29.79
CA ALA A 489 -5.26 -69.17 -28.54
C ALA A 489 -3.76 -69.65 -28.62
N ASP A 490 -3.30 -70.47 -27.65
CA ASP A 490 -2.13 -71.41 -27.58
C ASP A 490 -0.63 -70.96 -27.42
N GLU A 491 -0.13 -71.06 -26.17
CA GLU A 491 0.91 -71.98 -25.59
C GLU A 491 2.19 -72.45 -26.37
N PRO A 492 3.25 -73.05 -25.72
CA PRO A 492 3.79 -72.90 -24.34
C PRO A 492 5.35 -73.03 -24.17
N ALA A 493 5.81 -73.08 -22.90
CA ALA A 493 6.89 -73.93 -22.31
C ALA A 493 8.27 -73.35 -21.88
N ALA A 494 8.75 -73.84 -20.73
CA ALA A 494 10.10 -73.69 -20.11
C ALA A 494 10.93 -75.01 -20.33
N PRO A 495 12.19 -75.26 -19.81
CA PRO A 495 12.69 -75.01 -18.43
C PRO A 495 14.22 -74.72 -18.21
N ALA A 496 14.57 -74.57 -16.91
CA ALA A 496 15.85 -74.68 -16.15
C ALA A 496 17.20 -75.13 -16.78
N ASP A 497 18.34 -74.60 -16.28
CA ASP A 497 19.23 -75.27 -15.28
C ASP A 497 20.44 -74.38 -14.82
N GLU A 498 21.14 -74.78 -13.74
CA GLU A 498 22.34 -74.16 -13.09
C GLU A 498 23.68 -74.80 -13.62
N PRO A 499 24.93 -74.57 -13.11
CA PRO A 499 25.55 -73.54 -12.25
C PRO A 499 26.98 -73.08 -12.72
N ASP A 500 27.81 -72.60 -11.76
CA ASP A 500 29.30 -72.67 -11.65
C ASP A 500 30.20 -71.41 -11.91
N ALA A 501 31.33 -71.34 -11.18
CA ALA A 501 32.26 -70.17 -11.04
C ALA A 501 33.68 -70.51 -11.61
N PRO A 502 34.83 -69.86 -11.26
CA PRO A 502 35.16 -68.54 -10.65
C PRO A 502 36.33 -67.77 -11.39
N SER A 503 36.80 -66.61 -10.88
CA SER A 503 38.24 -66.24 -10.64
C SER A 503 38.65 -64.74 -10.82
N GLU A 504 39.55 -64.29 -9.93
CA GLU A 504 40.40 -63.06 -9.86
C GLU A 504 41.40 -62.87 -11.05
N PRO A 505 42.14 -61.72 -11.27
CA PRO A 505 42.99 -61.03 -10.24
C PRO A 505 43.52 -59.56 -10.40
N ALA A 506 44.11 -59.07 -9.29
CA ALA A 506 45.37 -58.28 -9.12
C ALA A 506 45.56 -56.78 -9.49
N THR A 507 46.46 -56.15 -8.72
CA THR A 507 46.96 -54.75 -8.61
C THR A 507 48.20 -54.46 -9.52
N PRO A 508 48.79 -53.23 -9.68
CA PRO A 508 49.56 -52.47 -8.64
C PRO A 508 49.66 -50.90 -8.75
N ALA A 509 50.48 -50.30 -7.87
CA ALA A 509 50.65 -48.89 -7.49
C ALA A 509 51.76 -48.06 -8.22
N GLU A 510 51.86 -46.73 -7.92
CA GLU A 510 53.14 -46.02 -7.61
C GLU A 510 52.96 -44.58 -6.99
N THR A 511 54.00 -44.06 -6.29
CA THR A 511 54.10 -42.76 -5.55
C THR A 511 55.52 -42.16 -5.68
N PRO A 512 55.82 -40.83 -5.63
CA PRO A 512 56.30 -40.11 -4.39
C PRO A 512 56.00 -38.56 -4.33
N ALA A 513 55.83 -37.83 -3.20
CA ALA A 513 56.70 -37.34 -2.08
C ALA A 513 57.66 -36.14 -2.42
N PRO A 514 58.26 -35.31 -1.48
CA PRO A 514 58.22 -35.29 0.02
C PRO A 514 58.27 -33.90 0.80
N ALA A 515 58.21 -33.96 2.16
CA ALA A 515 58.86 -33.11 3.21
C ALA A 515 58.48 -31.60 3.43
N ASP A 516 58.53 -30.99 4.65
CA ASP A 516 59.08 -31.41 5.98
C ASP A 516 58.37 -30.75 7.21
N GLU A 517 58.71 -31.19 8.43
CA GLU A 517 58.00 -31.03 9.74
C GLU A 517 58.34 -29.73 10.56
N PRO A 518 57.65 -29.36 11.70
CA PRO A 518 57.73 -30.13 12.98
C PRO A 518 56.48 -30.19 13.89
N THR A 519 56.22 -31.41 14.40
CA THR A 519 55.89 -31.80 15.79
C THR A 519 55.42 -30.75 16.82
N ASP A 520 54.18 -30.89 17.30
CA ASP A 520 53.90 -31.10 18.74
C ASP A 520 52.58 -31.87 18.92
N ALA A 521 52.44 -32.65 20.00
CA ALA A 521 51.39 -33.66 20.13
C ALA A 521 50.12 -33.15 20.86
N PRO A 522 48.89 -33.34 20.31
CA PRO A 522 47.66 -33.17 21.08
C PRO A 522 47.45 -34.39 21.98
N ALA A 523 47.42 -34.16 23.29
CA ALA A 523 46.91 -35.15 24.24
C ALA A 523 45.39 -35.31 24.08
N GLU A 524 44.87 -36.49 24.45
CA GLU A 524 43.43 -36.76 24.48
C GLU A 524 42.70 -35.73 25.35
N PRO A 525 41.62 -35.08 24.87
CA PRO A 525 40.67 -34.44 25.75
C PRO A 525 39.93 -35.53 26.53
N ALA A 526 40.04 -35.48 27.85
CA ALA A 526 39.37 -36.43 28.75
C ALA A 526 37.84 -36.40 28.57
N GLU A 527 37.20 -37.53 28.90
CA GLU A 527 35.74 -37.66 28.90
C GLU A 527 35.05 -36.52 29.68
N PRO A 528 33.90 -36.02 29.22
CA PRO A 528 33.21 -34.92 29.87
C PRO A 528 32.72 -35.33 31.25
N VAL A 529 33.31 -34.72 32.28
CA VAL A 529 32.83 -34.84 33.66
C VAL A 529 31.41 -34.27 33.73
N GLU A 530 30.47 -35.03 34.32
CA GLU A 530 29.11 -34.52 34.55
C GLU A 530 29.15 -33.19 35.31
N PRO A 531 28.37 -32.18 34.89
CA PRO A 531 28.30 -30.93 35.62
C PRO A 531 27.68 -31.19 37.00
N ALA A 532 28.44 -30.90 38.06
CA ALA A 532 27.94 -30.94 39.43
C ALA A 532 26.70 -30.04 39.57
N GLU A 533 25.69 -30.52 40.30
CA GLU A 533 24.45 -29.77 40.54
C GLU A 533 24.74 -28.36 41.08
N PRO A 534 24.06 -27.31 40.59
CA PRO A 534 24.24 -25.97 41.10
C PRO A 534 23.78 -25.89 42.55
N ALA A 535 24.68 -25.50 43.45
CA ALA A 535 24.36 -25.30 44.85
C ALA A 535 23.23 -24.27 45.01
N THR A 536 22.18 -24.65 45.72
CA THR A 536 20.97 -23.83 45.92
C THR A 536 21.32 -22.51 46.62
N PRO A 537 20.93 -21.33 46.08
CA PRO A 537 21.04 -20.08 46.83
C PRO A 537 20.14 -20.12 48.07
N PRO A 538 20.53 -19.47 49.18
CA PRO A 538 19.74 -19.47 50.41
C PRO A 538 18.42 -18.72 50.24
N ALA A 539 17.34 -19.29 50.79
CA ALA A 539 16.02 -18.67 50.77
C ALA A 539 15.98 -17.36 51.59
N PRO A 540 15.34 -16.29 51.08
CA PRO A 540 15.01 -15.11 51.88
C PRO A 540 13.78 -15.38 52.76
N ASP A 541 13.81 -14.91 54.01
CA ASP A 541 12.71 -15.06 54.98
C ASP A 541 11.41 -14.35 54.54
N GLU A 542 10.28 -15.05 54.65
CA GLU A 542 8.93 -14.50 54.46
C GLU A 542 8.46 -13.66 55.68
N PRO A 543 7.91 -12.45 55.46
CA PRO A 543 7.02 -11.81 56.43
C PRO A 543 5.56 -12.31 56.24
N ALA A 544 4.95 -12.82 57.31
CA ALA A 544 3.65 -13.49 57.27
C ALA A 544 2.45 -12.56 56.94
N PRO A 545 1.43 -13.05 56.21
CA PRO A 545 0.18 -12.33 55.99
C PRO A 545 -0.78 -12.50 57.18
N ALA A 546 -1.38 -11.39 57.64
CA ALA A 546 -2.47 -11.40 58.62
C ALA A 546 -3.83 -11.16 57.93
N SER A 547 -4.72 -12.14 58.03
CA SER A 547 -6.11 -12.07 57.55
C SER A 547 -6.99 -11.20 58.46
N PRO A 548 -8.04 -10.58 57.92
CA PRO A 548 -9.33 -10.62 58.61
C PRO A 548 -10.54 -10.98 57.72
N GLU A 549 -11.59 -11.44 58.39
CA GLU A 549 -12.73 -12.21 57.84
C GLU A 549 -13.84 -11.35 57.18
N GLU A 550 -14.73 -12.06 56.47
CA GLU A 550 -15.87 -11.55 55.70
C GLU A 550 -17.18 -11.48 56.56
N PRO A 551 -18.39 -11.19 56.03
CA PRO A 551 -19.16 -10.00 56.41
C PRO A 551 -20.41 -10.28 57.29
N SER A 552 -21.14 -9.22 57.69
CA SER A 552 -22.50 -9.33 58.26
C SER A 552 -23.33 -8.06 58.03
N ASP A 553 -24.64 -8.27 57.78
CA ASP A 553 -25.66 -7.28 57.39
C ASP A 553 -25.83 -6.06 58.32
N PRO A 554 -26.21 -4.88 57.78
CA PRO A 554 -26.70 -3.77 58.58
C PRO A 554 -28.19 -3.95 58.96
N SER A 555 -28.50 -3.86 60.26
CA SER A 555 -29.87 -3.64 60.75
C SER A 555 -29.98 -2.35 61.55
N ALA A 556 -31.05 -1.60 61.26
CA ALA A 556 -31.40 -0.32 61.87
C ALA A 556 -32.12 -0.48 63.23
N PRO A 557 -32.60 0.60 63.87
CA PRO A 557 -31.90 1.83 64.26
C PRO A 557 -31.99 2.07 65.79
N ALA A 558 -31.33 3.11 66.31
CA ALA A 558 -31.61 3.65 67.65
C ALA A 558 -31.62 5.20 67.66
N GLU A 559 -32.44 5.76 68.54
CA GLU A 559 -32.91 7.16 68.55
C GLU A 559 -31.89 8.19 69.11
N PRO A 560 -32.10 9.51 68.86
CA PRO A 560 -31.05 10.52 68.96
C PRO A 560 -30.82 11.02 70.40
N THR A 561 -29.64 11.62 70.61
CA THR A 561 -29.34 12.46 71.79
C THR A 561 -29.01 13.89 71.31
N GLU A 562 -29.53 14.89 72.02
CA GLU A 562 -29.47 16.31 71.63
C GLU A 562 -28.03 16.88 71.58
N PRO A 563 -27.68 17.67 70.54
CA PRO A 563 -26.57 18.61 70.59
C PRO A 563 -27.00 19.90 71.33
N ALA A 564 -26.19 20.34 72.29
CA ALA A 564 -26.39 21.60 73.00
C ALA A 564 -25.82 22.81 72.21
N GLU A 565 -26.61 23.88 72.19
CA GLU A 565 -26.34 25.31 71.90
C GLU A 565 -25.17 25.72 70.96
N PRO A 566 -25.45 26.42 69.85
CA PRO A 566 -24.43 27.06 69.01
C PRO A 566 -23.98 28.41 69.58
N THR A 567 -22.68 28.62 69.70
CA THR A 567 -22.07 29.97 69.76
C THR A 567 -21.93 30.57 68.35
N GLU A 568 -21.89 31.90 68.31
CA GLU A 568 -22.19 32.74 67.14
C GLU A 568 -21.29 32.53 65.91
N PRO A 569 -21.80 32.77 64.68
CA PRO A 569 -21.04 32.61 63.45
C PRO A 569 -20.04 33.77 63.25
N THR A 570 -18.81 33.42 62.88
CA THR A 570 -17.85 34.36 62.27
C THR A 570 -18.43 34.89 60.96
N GLU A 571 -18.30 36.20 60.71
CA GLU A 571 -18.77 36.83 59.47
C GLU A 571 -18.07 36.20 58.24
N PRO A 572 -18.82 35.88 57.15
CA PRO A 572 -18.22 35.32 55.95
C PRO A 572 -17.45 36.40 55.19
N THR A 573 -16.14 36.21 55.02
CA THR A 573 -15.30 37.05 54.17
C THR A 573 -15.80 36.98 52.72
N GLU A 574 -16.07 38.16 52.14
CA GLU A 574 -16.70 38.32 50.82
C GLU A 574 -15.84 37.70 49.69
N PRO A 575 -16.41 36.95 48.74
CA PRO A 575 -15.65 36.30 47.67
C PRO A 575 -15.04 37.33 46.71
N LYS A 576 -13.76 37.14 46.37
CA LYS A 576 -13.08 37.93 45.32
C LYS A 576 -13.58 37.47 43.96
N ASN A 577 -14.32 38.32 43.28
CA ASN A 577 -14.85 38.07 41.94
C ASN A 577 -13.91 38.66 40.87
N ARG A 578 -13.83 38.04 39.67
CA ARG A 578 -13.14 38.67 38.52
C ARG A 578 -13.84 40.00 38.17
N PRO A 579 -13.12 41.13 38.02
CA PRO A 579 -13.74 42.42 37.71
C PRO A 579 -14.32 42.43 36.28
N PHE A 580 -15.28 43.33 36.03
CA PHE A 580 -15.99 43.40 34.74
C PHE A 580 -15.06 43.50 33.54
N GLU A 581 -14.03 44.36 33.60
CA GLU A 581 -13.10 44.59 32.48
C GLU A 581 -12.38 43.29 32.05
N ASP A 582 -12.04 42.41 32.99
CA ASP A 582 -11.32 41.14 32.72
C ASP A 582 -12.21 40.07 32.06
N VAL A 583 -13.54 40.18 32.20
CA VAL A 583 -14.51 39.20 31.67
C VAL A 583 -15.45 39.80 30.61
N ARG A 584 -15.28 41.09 30.31
CA ARG A 584 -16.10 41.85 29.36
C ARG A 584 -16.18 41.17 28.00
N ASP A 585 -15.02 40.81 27.46
CA ASP A 585 -14.92 40.23 26.11
C ASP A 585 -15.31 38.75 26.11
N GLU A 586 -15.11 38.03 27.23
CA GLU A 586 -15.64 36.67 27.46
C GLU A 586 -17.18 36.67 27.41
N ILE A 587 -17.82 37.61 28.11
CA ILE A 587 -19.27 37.79 28.12
C ILE A 587 -19.78 38.25 26.75
N ALA A 588 -19.09 39.18 26.10
CA ALA A 588 -19.46 39.66 24.77
C ALA A 588 -19.46 38.53 23.74
N ARG A 589 -18.39 37.74 23.67
CA ARG A 589 -18.29 36.58 22.77
C ARG A 589 -19.34 35.52 23.09
N GLN A 590 -19.62 35.22 24.36
CA GLN A 590 -20.66 34.25 24.74
C GLN A 590 -22.09 34.72 24.42
N LEU A 591 -22.38 36.02 24.51
CA LEU A 591 -23.68 36.58 24.09
C LEU A 591 -23.81 36.63 22.55
N ALA A 592 -22.70 36.90 21.85
CA ALA A 592 -22.64 36.95 20.39
C ALA A 592 -22.68 35.56 19.73
N LEU A 593 -22.17 34.52 20.39
CA LEU A 593 -22.03 33.17 19.80
C LEU A 593 -23.36 32.57 19.28
N PRO A 594 -24.48 32.54 20.03
CA PRO A 594 -25.75 32.02 19.49
C PRO A 594 -26.28 32.77 18.25
N PRO A 595 -26.43 34.13 18.24
CA PRO A 595 -26.89 34.83 17.04
C PRO A 595 -25.88 34.82 15.89
N ALA A 596 -24.57 34.78 16.17
CA ALA A 596 -23.54 34.63 15.15
C ALA A 596 -23.63 33.27 14.44
N SER A 597 -23.80 32.19 15.21
CA SER A 597 -24.00 30.83 14.68
C SER A 597 -25.27 30.76 13.83
N GLU A 598 -26.40 31.30 14.30
CA GLU A 598 -27.65 31.34 13.53
C GLU A 598 -27.50 32.11 12.21
N LYS A 599 -26.78 33.24 12.21
CA LYS A 599 -26.50 34.03 11.01
C LYS A 599 -25.58 33.30 10.03
N LEU A 600 -24.57 32.59 10.53
CA LEU A 600 -23.68 31.76 9.70
C LEU A 600 -24.46 30.60 9.06
N ASP A 601 -25.29 29.88 9.83
CA ASP A 601 -26.15 28.80 9.33
C ASP A 601 -27.13 29.28 8.24
N GLN A 602 -27.71 30.48 8.43
CA GLN A 602 -28.57 31.13 7.43
C GLN A 602 -27.78 31.49 6.17
N ALA A 603 -26.59 32.07 6.29
CA ALA A 603 -25.72 32.41 5.16
C ALA A 603 -25.31 31.15 4.37
N ILE A 604 -24.76 30.13 5.04
CA ILE A 604 -24.38 28.84 4.44
C ILE A 604 -25.58 28.19 3.73
N THR A 605 -26.77 28.26 4.33
CA THR A 605 -27.98 27.70 3.75
C THR A 605 -28.46 28.46 2.52
N GLU A 606 -28.34 29.79 2.50
CA GLU A 606 -28.69 30.62 1.35
C GLU A 606 -27.73 30.40 0.17
N VAL A 607 -26.41 30.34 0.43
CA VAL A 607 -25.39 30.05 -0.59
C VAL A 607 -25.63 28.68 -1.23
N ASP A 608 -25.78 27.64 -0.40
CA ASP A 608 -26.06 26.29 -0.88
C ASP A 608 -27.40 26.19 -1.62
N ARG A 609 -28.44 26.92 -1.19
CA ARG A 609 -29.73 27.01 -1.91
C ARG A 609 -29.54 27.61 -3.31
N VAL A 610 -28.77 28.70 -3.43
CA VAL A 610 -28.45 29.32 -4.72
C VAL A 610 -27.66 28.35 -5.61
N MET A 611 -26.58 27.75 -5.10
CA MET A 611 -25.74 26.83 -5.87
C MET A 611 -26.50 25.55 -6.28
N ARG A 612 -27.29 24.94 -5.39
CA ARG A 612 -28.19 23.81 -5.71
C ARG A 612 -29.22 24.17 -6.77
N SER A 613 -29.78 25.38 -6.72
CA SER A 613 -30.77 25.81 -7.73
C SER A 613 -30.15 25.90 -9.12
N PHE A 614 -28.92 26.42 -9.24
CA PHE A 614 -28.17 26.47 -10.49
C PHE A 614 -27.80 25.07 -10.99
N PHE A 615 -27.26 24.21 -10.12
CA PHE A 615 -26.92 22.83 -10.45
C PHE A 615 -28.11 22.04 -10.99
N ASN A 616 -29.24 22.08 -10.27
CA ASN A 616 -30.47 21.40 -10.67
C ASN A 616 -31.02 21.94 -12.00
N ALA A 617 -31.00 23.26 -12.21
CA ALA A 617 -31.43 23.86 -13.47
C ALA A 617 -30.54 23.44 -14.65
N ARG A 618 -29.21 23.38 -14.47
CA ARG A 618 -28.27 22.85 -15.47
C ARG A 618 -28.53 21.37 -15.76
N ALA A 619 -28.77 20.55 -14.74
CA ALA A 619 -29.11 19.13 -14.91
C ALA A 619 -30.40 18.92 -15.71
N ILE A 620 -31.39 19.81 -15.57
CA ILE A 620 -32.64 19.81 -16.36
C ILE A 620 -32.40 20.29 -17.80
N ALA A 621 -31.50 21.26 -18.02
CA ALA A 621 -31.16 21.76 -19.35
C ALA A 621 -30.40 20.74 -20.22
N GLY A 622 -29.63 19.85 -19.59
CA GLY A 622 -28.87 18.80 -20.27
C GLY A 622 -27.76 19.37 -21.16
N THR A 623 -27.76 19.02 -22.44
CA THR A 623 -26.78 19.50 -23.43
C THR A 623 -27.19 20.78 -24.16
N ASP A 624 -28.37 21.34 -23.87
CA ASP A 624 -28.84 22.57 -24.49
C ASP A 624 -28.35 23.80 -23.71
N GLU A 625 -27.16 24.29 -24.07
CA GLU A 625 -26.53 25.46 -23.45
C GLU A 625 -27.44 26.69 -23.41
N SER A 626 -28.35 26.84 -24.39
CA SER A 626 -29.28 27.97 -24.45
C SER A 626 -30.35 27.97 -23.34
N LYS A 627 -30.50 26.85 -22.62
CA LYS A 627 -31.42 26.68 -21.49
C LYS A 627 -30.73 26.70 -20.13
N ILE A 628 -29.40 26.75 -20.08
CA ILE A 628 -28.66 26.89 -18.83
C ILE A 628 -28.90 28.33 -18.31
N PRO A 629 -29.34 28.52 -17.06
CA PRO A 629 -29.54 29.87 -16.51
C PRO A 629 -28.21 30.62 -16.41
N ALA A 630 -28.28 31.95 -16.27
CA ALA A 630 -27.09 32.74 -15.95
C ALA A 630 -26.47 32.26 -14.62
N ARG A 631 -25.14 32.20 -14.58
CA ARG A 631 -24.38 31.80 -13.39
C ARG A 631 -24.63 32.80 -12.24
N PRO A 632 -24.86 32.35 -11.00
CA PRO A 632 -24.96 33.26 -9.87
C PRO A 632 -23.62 33.96 -9.62
N ASN A 633 -23.67 35.25 -9.27
CA ASN A 633 -22.46 35.98 -8.86
C ASN A 633 -22.15 35.65 -7.40
N LEU A 634 -21.21 34.72 -7.20
CA LEU A 634 -20.79 34.27 -5.87
C LEU A 634 -20.04 35.34 -5.07
N ALA A 635 -19.37 36.30 -5.73
CA ALA A 635 -18.66 37.37 -5.05
C ALA A 635 -19.64 38.39 -4.42
N GLU A 636 -20.65 38.85 -5.18
CA GLU A 636 -21.73 39.70 -4.66
C GLU A 636 -22.53 38.99 -3.55
N LEU A 637 -22.78 37.68 -3.71
CA LEU A 637 -23.47 36.89 -2.69
C LEU A 637 -22.65 36.81 -1.39
N ALA A 638 -21.34 36.58 -1.49
CA ALA A 638 -20.44 36.55 -0.35
C ALA A 638 -20.39 37.90 0.39
N GLU A 639 -20.23 39.01 -0.34
CA GLU A 639 -20.27 40.37 0.23
C GLU A 639 -21.60 40.63 0.96
N SER A 640 -22.74 40.24 0.36
CA SER A 640 -24.06 40.44 0.95
C SER A 640 -24.34 39.63 2.23
N LEU A 641 -23.63 38.51 2.42
CA LEU A 641 -23.78 37.59 3.55
C LEU A 641 -22.63 37.69 4.56
N GLY A 642 -21.63 38.53 4.32
CA GLY A 642 -20.42 38.60 5.15
C GLY A 642 -19.60 37.31 5.11
N MET A 643 -19.42 36.74 3.92
CA MET A 643 -18.57 35.58 3.67
C MET A 643 -17.40 35.97 2.76
N THR A 644 -16.34 35.17 2.80
CA THR A 644 -15.17 35.33 1.93
C THR A 644 -15.32 34.46 0.68
N TYR A 645 -15.29 35.07 -0.51
CA TYR A 645 -15.30 34.34 -1.78
C TYR A 645 -13.88 34.10 -2.29
N THR A 646 -13.58 32.84 -2.61
CA THR A 646 -12.29 32.43 -3.17
C THR A 646 -12.49 31.62 -4.45
N LYS A 647 -11.60 31.84 -5.42
CA LYS A 647 -11.47 31.07 -6.65
C LYS A 647 -10.03 30.56 -6.78
N THR A 648 -9.86 29.26 -6.97
CA THR A 648 -8.52 28.64 -6.98
C THR A 648 -7.82 28.71 -8.34
N GLY A 649 -8.57 28.70 -9.44
CA GLY A 649 -8.02 28.30 -10.73
C GLY A 649 -7.76 26.78 -10.78
N LEU A 650 -7.29 26.28 -11.92
CA LEU A 650 -7.01 24.86 -12.14
C LEU A 650 -5.80 24.40 -11.31
N ILE A 651 -6.06 23.76 -10.18
CA ILE A 651 -5.03 23.27 -9.24
C ILE A 651 -5.03 21.74 -9.11
N ASP A 652 -3.88 21.15 -8.78
CA ASP A 652 -3.75 19.73 -8.43
C ASP A 652 -3.99 19.46 -6.92
N ALA A 653 -4.07 18.19 -6.54
CA ALA A 653 -4.33 17.78 -5.14
C ALA A 653 -3.20 18.14 -4.15
N ARG A 654 -1.99 18.46 -4.64
CA ARG A 654 -0.85 18.92 -3.83
C ARG A 654 -0.95 20.42 -3.62
N GLN A 655 -1.20 21.19 -4.68
CA GLN A 655 -1.46 22.64 -4.61
C GLN A 655 -2.68 22.99 -3.77
N LEU A 656 -3.67 22.10 -3.69
CA LEU A 656 -4.80 22.25 -2.78
C LEU A 656 -4.39 22.19 -1.29
N GLN A 657 -3.27 21.56 -0.92
CA GLN A 657 -2.85 21.46 0.49
C GLN A 657 -2.58 22.82 1.13
N ASP A 658 -2.22 23.82 0.31
CA ASP A 658 -1.96 25.19 0.74
C ASP A 658 -3.26 26.02 0.90
N GLN A 659 -4.43 25.45 0.59
CA GLN A 659 -5.74 26.10 0.70
C GLN A 659 -6.46 25.66 1.98
N GLU A 660 -7.01 26.61 2.75
CA GLU A 660 -7.72 26.34 4.01
C GLU A 660 -8.82 25.26 3.89
N ILE A 661 -9.55 25.27 2.76
CA ILE A 661 -10.65 24.33 2.50
C ILE A 661 -10.20 22.86 2.49
N VAL A 662 -8.90 22.55 2.31
CA VAL A 662 -8.40 21.16 2.31
C VAL A 662 -8.60 20.45 3.66
N ARG A 663 -8.61 21.22 4.76
CA ARG A 663 -8.81 20.72 6.14
C ARG A 663 -10.27 20.43 6.45
N SER A 664 -11.19 20.87 5.59
CA SER A 664 -12.63 20.75 5.80
C SER A 664 -13.16 19.35 5.44
N PHE A 665 -14.15 18.89 6.20
CA PHE A 665 -14.83 17.61 6.04
C PHE A 665 -16.29 17.79 5.69
N GLY A 666 -16.85 16.88 4.90
CA GLY A 666 -18.28 16.88 4.56
C GLY A 666 -19.15 16.80 5.82
N VAL A 667 -20.28 17.52 5.81
CA VAL A 667 -21.25 17.46 6.91
C VAL A 667 -21.96 16.10 6.87
N GLY A 668 -21.57 15.20 7.76
CA GLY A 668 -22.10 13.83 7.84
C GLY A 668 -23.43 13.71 8.58
N SER A 669 -23.89 12.48 8.79
CA SER A 669 -25.12 12.20 9.55
C SER A 669 -24.80 11.88 11.01
N GLY A 670 -25.13 12.81 11.91
CA GLY A 670 -24.86 12.69 13.34
C GLY A 670 -23.43 13.11 13.72
N MET A 671 -22.83 12.47 14.73
CA MET A 671 -21.47 12.79 15.21
C MET A 671 -20.33 12.29 14.29
N GLN A 672 -20.64 11.69 13.14
CA GLN A 672 -19.64 11.23 12.18
C GLN A 672 -19.38 12.30 11.12
N ARG A 673 -18.11 12.74 10.99
CA ARG A 673 -17.66 13.55 9.85
C ARG A 673 -17.81 12.75 8.55
N GLY A 674 -18.15 13.45 7.46
CA GLY A 674 -18.11 12.89 6.11
C GLY A 674 -16.69 12.85 5.53
N ASN A 675 -16.59 12.48 4.25
CA ASN A 675 -15.34 12.49 3.48
C ASN A 675 -14.67 13.88 3.54
N SER A 676 -13.34 13.93 3.53
CA SER A 676 -12.61 15.20 3.41
C SER A 676 -12.90 15.87 2.06
N PHE A 677 -12.76 17.20 2.00
CA PHE A 677 -12.95 17.95 0.76
C PHE A 677 -12.09 17.40 -0.40
N LEU A 678 -10.82 17.05 -0.11
CA LEU A 678 -9.91 16.44 -1.08
C LEU A 678 -10.42 15.08 -1.58
N GLN A 679 -10.82 14.18 -0.67
CA GLN A 679 -11.37 12.87 -1.04
C GLN A 679 -12.56 13.03 -1.97
N THR A 680 -13.52 13.90 -1.63
CA THR A 680 -14.70 14.10 -2.46
C THR A 680 -14.36 14.75 -3.80
N MET A 681 -13.55 15.82 -3.85
CA MET A 681 -13.31 16.52 -5.12
C MET A 681 -12.34 15.83 -6.08
N TYR A 682 -11.34 15.10 -5.57
CA TYR A 682 -10.28 14.48 -6.39
C TYR A 682 -10.41 12.97 -6.55
N ILE A 683 -11.10 12.26 -5.64
CA ILE A 683 -11.28 10.81 -5.72
C ILE A 683 -12.73 10.47 -6.11
N ASP A 684 -13.73 10.99 -5.39
CA ASP A 684 -15.15 10.75 -5.71
C ASP A 684 -15.61 11.53 -6.96
N GLN A 685 -14.87 12.58 -7.34
CA GLN A 685 -15.00 13.41 -8.56
C GLN A 685 -16.46 13.75 -8.95
N PRO A 686 -17.22 14.48 -8.11
CA PRO A 686 -18.60 14.86 -8.42
C PRO A 686 -18.68 15.72 -9.70
N PRO A 687 -19.84 15.73 -10.40
CA PRO A 687 -19.99 16.47 -11.64
C PRO A 687 -19.85 17.99 -11.42
N LEU A 688 -19.45 18.70 -12.48
CA LEU A 688 -19.30 20.16 -12.46
C LEU A 688 -20.55 20.86 -11.91
N PHE A 689 -20.31 21.86 -11.07
CA PHE A 689 -21.28 22.68 -10.33
C PHE A 689 -22.09 21.92 -9.26
N ALA A 690 -21.74 20.67 -8.93
CA ALA A 690 -22.32 20.01 -7.76
C ALA A 690 -21.90 20.74 -6.47
N PRO A 691 -22.84 21.24 -5.65
CA PRO A 691 -22.51 21.95 -4.43
C PRO A 691 -22.19 20.98 -3.29
N LEU A 692 -21.03 21.21 -2.66
CA LEU A 692 -20.55 20.50 -1.48
C LEU A 692 -20.49 21.47 -0.30
N ARG A 693 -21.12 21.08 0.81
CA ARG A 693 -20.91 21.74 2.12
C ARG A 693 -19.84 20.96 2.89
N THR A 694 -18.83 21.67 3.39
CA THR A 694 -17.82 21.13 4.30
C THR A 694 -17.60 22.08 5.47
N VAL A 695 -17.03 21.57 6.57
CA VAL A 695 -16.69 22.36 7.75
C VAL A 695 -15.30 21.97 8.24
N ASP A 696 -14.52 22.96 8.66
CA ASP A 696 -13.33 22.75 9.50
C ASP A 696 -13.72 22.98 10.95
N ASP A 697 -13.93 21.89 11.69
CA ASP A 697 -14.27 21.91 13.13
C ASP A 697 -13.17 22.56 13.99
N GLN A 698 -11.91 22.55 13.53
CA GLN A 698 -10.77 23.09 14.29
C GLN A 698 -10.57 24.58 14.00
N GLY A 699 -10.74 24.99 12.75
CA GLY A 699 -10.67 26.39 12.32
C GLY A 699 -11.96 27.18 12.55
N GLY A 700 -13.09 26.53 12.85
CA GLY A 700 -14.39 27.20 13.02
C GLY A 700 -14.96 27.78 11.71
N VAL A 701 -14.54 27.25 10.55
CA VAL A 701 -14.91 27.77 9.23
C VAL A 701 -15.84 26.81 8.50
N SER A 702 -17.00 27.31 8.06
CA SER A 702 -17.94 26.57 7.20
C SER A 702 -17.77 26.99 5.74
N PHE A 703 -17.78 26.02 4.83
CA PHE A 703 -17.58 26.23 3.40
C PHE A 703 -18.78 25.72 2.59
N VAL A 704 -19.15 26.47 1.56
CA VAL A 704 -19.97 25.96 0.44
C VAL A 704 -19.18 26.12 -0.84
N SER A 705 -18.99 25.03 -1.57
CA SER A 705 -18.04 24.92 -2.66
C SER A 705 -18.60 24.18 -3.86
N TRP A 706 -18.03 24.40 -5.04
CA TRP A 706 -18.26 23.55 -6.21
C TRP A 706 -17.04 23.53 -7.13
N LYS A 707 -17.02 22.52 -8.02
CA LYS A 707 -16.05 22.39 -9.09
C LYS A 707 -16.59 23.02 -10.38
N THR A 708 -15.85 23.93 -10.99
CA THR A 708 -16.33 24.80 -12.09
C THR A 708 -15.79 24.35 -13.44
N GLU A 709 -14.54 23.88 -13.46
CA GLU A 709 -13.83 23.29 -14.59
C GLU A 709 -12.99 22.10 -14.09
N GLU A 710 -12.71 21.12 -14.95
CA GLU A 710 -11.82 20.02 -14.64
C GLU A 710 -11.04 19.55 -15.87
N ARG A 711 -9.84 19.01 -15.66
CA ARG A 711 -9.08 18.25 -16.65
C ARG A 711 -8.66 16.93 -16.03
N ALA A 712 -9.07 15.84 -16.67
CA ALA A 712 -8.69 14.49 -16.26
C ALA A 712 -7.17 14.29 -16.31
N ALA A 713 -6.66 13.43 -15.43
CA ALA A 713 -5.26 13.01 -15.47
C ALA A 713 -4.95 12.37 -16.83
N SER A 714 -3.86 12.81 -17.48
CA SER A 714 -3.52 12.37 -18.83
C SER A 714 -2.03 12.10 -18.99
N ILE A 715 -1.70 11.21 -19.92
CA ILE A 715 -0.33 11.04 -20.41
C ILE A 715 -0.15 12.06 -21.54
N PRO A 716 0.72 13.08 -21.39
CA PRO A 716 0.98 14.03 -22.47
C PRO A 716 1.74 13.32 -23.59
N THR A 717 1.60 13.79 -24.83
CA THR A 717 2.38 13.29 -25.96
C THR A 717 3.86 13.69 -25.83
N LEU A 718 4.74 13.00 -26.57
CA LEU A 718 6.17 13.32 -26.61
C LEU A 718 6.47 14.74 -27.16
N GLU A 719 5.56 15.31 -27.96
CA GLU A 719 5.68 16.69 -28.44
C GLU A 719 5.32 17.69 -27.34
N GLU A 720 4.24 17.44 -26.59
CA GLU A 720 3.81 18.27 -25.46
C GLU A 720 4.75 18.21 -24.24
N ALA A 721 5.44 17.09 -24.05
CA ALA A 721 6.40 16.88 -22.94
C ALA A 721 7.87 17.07 -23.36
N ASN A 722 8.16 17.53 -24.59
CA ASN A 722 9.52 17.49 -25.13
C ASN A 722 10.55 18.25 -24.28
N ASP A 723 10.21 19.48 -23.90
CA ASP A 723 11.09 20.35 -23.12
C ASP A 723 11.36 19.78 -21.72
N GLU A 724 10.34 19.22 -21.06
CA GLU A 724 10.47 18.55 -19.75
C GLU A 724 11.36 17.29 -19.84
N VAL A 725 11.20 16.50 -20.90
CA VAL A 725 12.04 15.33 -21.17
C VAL A 725 13.50 15.74 -21.43
N VAL A 726 13.73 16.82 -22.16
CA VAL A 726 15.08 17.39 -22.38
C VAL A 726 15.68 17.88 -21.05
N VAL A 727 14.91 18.59 -20.21
CA VAL A 727 15.34 19.02 -18.87
C VAL A 727 15.69 17.81 -17.99
N ALA A 728 14.86 16.76 -17.97
CA ALA A 728 15.12 15.54 -17.22
C ALA A 728 16.42 14.83 -17.65
N ILE A 729 16.69 14.75 -18.97
CA ILE A 729 17.96 14.20 -19.49
C ILE A 729 19.15 15.04 -19.03
N ARG A 730 19.04 16.36 -19.10
CA ARG A 730 20.10 17.27 -18.66
C ARG A 730 20.34 17.17 -17.15
N LEU A 731 19.30 17.07 -16.34
CA LEU A 731 19.45 16.82 -14.90
C LEU A 731 20.12 15.46 -14.64
N ALA A 732 19.74 14.40 -15.35
CA ALA A 732 20.39 13.08 -15.23
C ALA A 732 21.88 13.08 -15.68
N GLU A 733 22.26 13.90 -16.66
CA GLU A 733 23.67 14.13 -17.02
C GLU A 733 24.39 14.97 -15.96
N ALA A 734 23.76 16.05 -15.47
CA ALA A 734 24.31 16.94 -14.46
C ALA A 734 24.55 16.20 -13.13
N ARG A 735 23.65 15.30 -12.71
CA ARG A 735 23.82 14.43 -11.53
C ARG A 735 25.11 13.61 -11.59
N LYS A 736 25.45 13.05 -12.76
CA LYS A 736 26.70 12.30 -12.95
C LYS A 736 27.94 13.18 -12.80
N LEU A 737 27.87 14.42 -13.31
CA LEU A 737 28.96 15.38 -13.19
C LEU A 737 29.13 15.89 -11.75
N ALA A 738 28.01 16.22 -11.07
CA ALA A 738 27.99 16.64 -9.68
C ALA A 738 28.53 15.56 -8.75
N ARG A 739 28.06 14.31 -8.90
CA ARG A 739 28.60 13.15 -8.18
C ARG A 739 30.10 12.96 -8.41
N ALA A 740 30.56 13.02 -9.66
CA ALA A 740 31.98 12.88 -9.96
C ALA A 740 32.83 14.02 -9.38
N GLU A 741 32.29 15.22 -9.18
CA GLU A 741 32.98 16.30 -8.48
C GLU A 741 32.98 16.10 -6.96
N ALA A 742 31.85 15.68 -6.37
CA ALA A 742 31.75 15.30 -4.98
C ALA A 742 32.72 14.15 -4.62
N ASP A 743 32.84 13.12 -5.47
CA ASP A 743 33.76 11.99 -5.30
C ASP A 743 35.23 12.46 -5.31
N LYS A 744 35.59 13.41 -6.20
CA LYS A 744 36.93 14.03 -6.20
C LYS A 744 37.17 14.84 -4.92
N MET A 745 36.17 15.60 -4.48
CA MET A 745 36.25 16.44 -3.28
C MET A 745 36.45 15.59 -2.03
N ALA A 746 35.64 14.54 -1.83
CA ALA A 746 35.80 13.56 -0.75
C ALA A 746 37.19 12.89 -0.80
N ALA A 747 37.66 12.49 -1.98
CA ALA A 747 38.99 11.90 -2.17
C ALA A 747 40.15 12.89 -1.93
N ALA A 748 39.93 14.19 -2.09
CA ALA A 748 40.90 15.23 -1.76
C ALA A 748 40.90 15.53 -0.25
N PHE A 749 39.73 15.62 0.37
CA PHE A 749 39.58 15.84 1.81
C PHE A 749 40.17 14.69 2.63
N ASN A 750 39.90 13.43 2.26
CA ASN A 750 40.51 12.24 2.88
C ASN A 750 42.05 12.16 2.77
N LYS A 751 42.67 12.96 1.89
CA LYS A 751 44.15 13.05 1.74
C LYS A 751 44.75 14.26 2.47
N SER A 752 43.92 15.11 3.07
CA SER A 752 44.33 16.37 3.66
C SER A 752 44.12 16.36 5.17
N ALA A 753 45.11 16.85 5.92
CA ALA A 753 45.02 17.09 7.35
C ALA A 753 44.64 18.55 7.70
N LYS A 754 44.28 19.36 6.70
CA LYS A 754 43.88 20.77 6.88
C LYS A 754 42.45 20.88 7.42
N PRO A 755 42.12 21.96 8.17
CA PRO A 755 40.75 22.25 8.56
C PRO A 755 39.86 22.49 7.33
N LEU A 756 38.58 22.16 7.45
CA LEU A 756 37.62 22.15 6.35
C LEU A 756 37.47 23.52 5.67
N ARG A 757 37.48 24.61 6.46
CA ARG A 757 37.46 26.00 5.98
C ARG A 757 38.69 26.42 5.15
N GLU A 758 39.80 25.67 5.17
CA GLU A 758 40.94 25.87 4.26
C GLU A 758 40.82 25.06 2.96
N LEU A 759 39.92 24.07 2.92
CA LEU A 759 39.74 23.14 1.80
C LEU A 759 38.54 23.50 0.92
N VAL A 760 37.52 24.12 1.51
CA VAL A 760 36.39 24.73 0.80
C VAL A 760 36.75 26.19 0.46
N PRO A 761 36.69 26.63 -0.81
CA PRO A 761 36.88 28.04 -1.17
C PRO A 761 35.87 28.96 -0.48
N GLU A 762 36.24 30.21 -0.17
CA GLU A 762 35.32 31.19 0.45
C GLU A 762 34.01 31.38 -0.35
N SER A 763 34.08 31.26 -1.69
CA SER A 763 32.91 31.32 -2.57
C SER A 763 31.92 30.15 -2.41
N GLN A 764 32.32 29.09 -1.70
CA GLN A 764 31.49 27.91 -1.39
C GLN A 764 31.17 27.81 0.11
N SER A 765 31.46 28.84 0.90
CA SER A 765 31.16 28.89 2.34
C SER A 765 29.67 28.70 2.66
N ALA A 766 28.76 29.13 1.78
CA ALA A 766 27.32 28.90 1.93
C ALA A 766 26.88 27.44 1.68
N GLN A 767 27.75 26.59 1.11
CA GLN A 767 27.52 25.15 0.96
C GLN A 767 28.23 24.32 2.05
N LEU A 768 28.91 24.97 3.00
CA LEU A 768 29.62 24.32 4.09
C LEU A 768 28.76 24.28 5.35
N PHE A 769 28.50 23.06 5.84
CA PHE A 769 27.77 22.79 7.07
C PHE A 769 28.71 22.08 8.04
N GLU A 770 29.03 22.71 9.17
CA GLU A 770 29.94 22.16 10.20
C GLU A 770 29.14 21.77 11.44
N SER A 771 29.48 20.63 12.05
CA SER A 771 28.86 20.11 13.27
C SER A 771 27.32 20.00 13.21
N VAL A 772 26.78 19.49 12.11
CA VAL A 772 25.34 19.27 11.94
C VAL A 772 24.88 18.11 12.81
N GLY A 773 23.95 18.37 13.72
CA GLY A 773 23.33 17.38 14.60
C GLY A 773 23.15 17.88 16.03
N PRO A 774 22.85 16.98 16.99
CA PRO A 774 22.69 15.53 16.81
C PRO A 774 21.41 15.17 16.01
N PHE A 775 21.50 14.15 15.16
CA PHE A 775 20.35 13.56 14.45
C PHE A 775 20.44 12.03 14.44
N SER A 776 19.31 11.32 14.38
CA SER A 776 19.23 9.86 14.20
C SER A 776 18.94 9.48 12.74
N TRP A 777 19.07 8.20 12.37
CA TRP A 777 18.66 7.73 11.04
C TRP A 777 17.14 7.76 10.90
N MET A 778 16.44 7.27 11.93
CA MET A 778 14.99 7.21 12.01
C MET A 778 14.52 7.89 13.30
N THR A 779 13.43 8.64 13.22
CA THR A 779 12.75 9.28 14.37
C THR A 779 11.42 8.58 14.62
N SER A 780 11.08 8.33 15.90
CA SER A 780 9.81 7.72 16.30
C SER A 780 9.22 8.48 17.48
N PHE A 781 7.98 8.96 17.31
CA PHE A 781 7.29 9.80 18.30
C PHE A 781 6.35 8.97 19.17
N GLY A 782 6.90 8.20 20.10
CA GLY A 782 6.14 7.42 21.07
C GLY A 782 5.67 6.05 20.59
N PHE A 783 4.98 5.32 21.46
CA PHE A 783 4.64 3.92 21.23
C PHE A 783 3.49 3.77 20.20
N GLY A 784 3.76 3.06 19.10
CA GLY A 784 2.77 2.78 18.05
C GLY A 784 2.79 3.75 16.87
N MET A 785 3.52 4.87 16.95
CA MET A 785 3.74 5.76 15.81
C MET A 785 4.78 5.16 14.86
N GLN A 786 4.50 5.22 13.55
CA GLN A 786 5.46 4.80 12.53
C GLN A 786 6.71 5.67 12.61
N ALA A 787 7.90 5.05 12.50
CA ALA A 787 9.13 5.81 12.46
C ALA A 787 9.29 6.46 11.08
N THR A 788 9.72 7.72 11.08
CA THR A 788 10.00 8.50 9.88
C THR A 788 11.51 8.63 9.65
N MET A 789 11.91 9.01 8.44
CA MET A 789 13.30 9.42 8.17
C MET A 789 13.66 10.58 9.13
N GLY A 790 14.83 10.51 9.75
CA GLY A 790 15.31 11.59 10.61
C GLY A 790 15.58 12.86 9.81
N GLU A 791 15.14 14.01 10.32
CA GLU A 791 15.51 15.30 9.75
C GLU A 791 16.94 15.67 10.14
N VAL A 792 17.69 16.27 9.21
CA VAL A 792 19.09 16.69 9.43
C VAL A 792 19.17 18.20 9.29
N PRO A 793 19.44 18.94 10.38
CA PRO A 793 19.31 20.40 10.41
C PRO A 793 20.09 21.10 9.29
N GLY A 794 19.39 21.90 8.49
CA GLY A 794 19.98 22.71 7.41
C GLY A 794 20.32 21.97 6.12
N LEU A 795 20.08 20.65 6.02
CA LEU A 795 20.25 19.89 4.78
C LEU A 795 18.90 19.66 4.09
N ASP A 796 18.90 19.70 2.76
CA ASP A 796 17.71 19.57 1.92
C ASP A 796 17.31 18.10 1.72
N ASN A 797 16.20 17.70 2.33
CA ASN A 797 15.48 16.45 2.10
C ASN A 797 16.40 15.21 2.00
N VAL A 798 17.25 15.02 3.01
CA VAL A 798 18.18 13.88 3.04
C VAL A 798 17.41 12.56 3.19
N GLY A 799 17.83 11.56 2.41
CA GLY A 799 17.19 10.25 2.37
C GLY A 799 18.06 9.11 2.87
N GLU A 800 17.55 7.90 2.70
CA GLU A 800 18.19 6.62 3.06
C GLU A 800 19.65 6.51 2.59
N ALA A 801 19.98 7.04 1.40
CA ALA A 801 21.34 7.02 0.87
C ALA A 801 22.33 7.86 1.71
N PHE A 802 21.89 9.02 2.21
CA PHE A 802 22.66 9.89 3.09
C PHE A 802 22.81 9.27 4.47
N MET A 803 21.71 8.83 5.08
CA MET A 803 21.74 8.20 6.41
C MET A 803 22.65 6.99 6.44
N ARG A 804 22.54 6.09 5.44
CA ARG A 804 23.44 4.94 5.29
C ARG A 804 24.91 5.35 5.17
N GLN A 805 25.21 6.43 4.45
CA GLN A 805 26.59 6.93 4.29
C GLN A 805 27.17 7.52 5.59
N VAL A 806 26.34 8.16 6.41
CA VAL A 806 26.73 8.67 7.73
C VAL A 806 26.87 7.54 8.75
N PHE A 807 25.85 6.72 8.92
CA PHE A 807 25.75 5.75 10.01
C PHE A 807 26.51 4.44 9.80
N ASN A 808 26.75 4.05 8.54
CA ASN A 808 27.60 2.89 8.20
C ASN A 808 29.00 3.31 7.72
N GLY A 809 29.28 4.62 7.67
CA GLY A 809 30.60 5.16 7.38
C GLY A 809 31.56 5.01 8.58
N GLU A 810 32.86 5.03 8.29
CA GLU A 810 33.89 5.17 9.33
C GLU A 810 33.89 6.60 9.90
N ARG A 811 34.04 6.73 11.23
CA ARG A 811 34.21 8.04 11.89
C ARG A 811 35.39 8.79 11.28
N ASP A 812 35.23 10.10 11.13
CA ASP A 812 36.22 11.05 10.60
C ASP A 812 36.63 10.84 9.13
N LYS A 813 35.94 9.96 8.40
CA LYS A 813 36.17 9.68 6.96
C LYS A 813 35.12 10.36 6.09
N TRP A 814 35.56 10.98 5.00
CA TRP A 814 34.67 11.60 4.02
C TRP A 814 34.10 10.56 3.05
N GLY A 815 32.78 10.60 2.85
CA GLY A 815 32.05 9.87 1.82
C GLY A 815 31.12 10.80 1.02
N VAL A 816 30.36 10.24 0.09
CA VAL A 816 29.44 10.99 -0.79
C VAL A 816 28.09 10.31 -0.84
N ALA A 817 27.01 11.08 -0.62
CA ALA A 817 25.65 10.61 -0.82
C ALA A 817 24.75 11.72 -1.38
N PRO A 818 23.79 11.39 -2.26
CA PRO A 818 22.76 12.33 -2.66
C PRO A 818 21.72 12.54 -1.55
N ASN A 819 20.99 13.65 -1.62
CA ASN A 819 19.68 13.76 -0.99
C ASN A 819 18.61 12.93 -1.75
N ALA A 820 17.39 12.82 -1.19
CA ALA A 820 16.35 11.96 -1.76
C ALA A 820 16.01 12.25 -3.25
N PRO A 821 15.81 13.51 -3.69
CA PRO A 821 15.52 13.82 -5.10
C PRO A 821 16.76 13.89 -6.03
N GLU A 822 17.95 13.57 -5.52
CA GLU A 822 19.24 13.75 -6.21
C GLU A 822 19.40 15.16 -6.83
N THR A 823 19.04 16.20 -6.08
CA THR A 823 19.28 17.62 -6.45
C THR A 823 20.61 18.13 -5.89
N VAL A 824 21.08 17.53 -4.79
CA VAL A 824 22.34 17.87 -4.11
C VAL A 824 23.10 16.59 -3.78
N PHE A 825 24.41 16.58 -4.05
CA PHE A 825 25.33 15.57 -3.53
C PHE A 825 26.08 16.13 -2.33
N TYR A 826 25.88 15.53 -1.17
CA TYR A 826 26.60 15.88 0.06
C TYR A 826 27.89 15.07 0.17
N VAL A 827 29.02 15.78 0.23
CA VAL A 827 30.30 15.25 0.70
C VAL A 827 30.25 15.32 2.22
N VAL A 828 30.14 14.18 2.90
CA VAL A 828 29.79 14.11 4.34
C VAL A 828 30.81 13.30 5.14
N ARG A 829 31.05 13.71 6.39
CA ARG A 829 31.91 13.03 7.36
C ARG A 829 31.23 12.98 8.73
N PRO A 830 30.93 11.79 9.29
CA PRO A 830 30.51 11.69 10.69
C PRO A 830 31.67 12.02 11.62
N THR A 831 31.51 13.05 12.46
CA THR A 831 32.52 13.52 13.42
C THR A 831 32.29 12.97 14.82
N GLU A 832 31.05 12.64 15.20
CA GLU A 832 30.69 12.05 16.48
C GLU A 832 29.51 11.09 16.36
N PHE A 833 29.48 10.06 17.21
CA PHE A 833 28.32 9.21 17.45
C PHE A 833 28.02 9.17 18.95
N SER A 834 26.75 9.34 19.31
CA SER A 834 26.28 9.30 20.70
C SER A 834 24.92 8.59 20.79
N PRO A 835 24.57 7.95 21.93
CA PRO A 835 25.42 7.64 23.07
C PRO A 835 26.50 6.59 22.74
N SER A 836 27.34 6.23 23.72
CA SER A 836 28.43 5.26 23.52
C SER A 836 27.92 3.86 23.13
N THR A 837 28.74 3.06 22.45
CA THR A 837 28.39 1.68 22.07
C THR A 837 28.04 0.80 23.27
N GLU A 838 28.66 1.04 24.43
CA GLU A 838 28.38 0.33 25.68
C GLU A 838 27.00 0.69 26.25
N GLU A 839 26.63 1.98 26.26
CA GLU A 839 25.27 2.41 26.61
C GLU A 839 24.22 1.90 25.62
N LEU A 840 24.52 1.92 24.32
CA LEU A 840 23.64 1.37 23.29
C LEU A 840 23.41 -0.13 23.52
N TYR A 841 24.46 -0.89 23.86
CA TYR A 841 24.34 -2.30 24.20
C TYR A 841 23.50 -2.51 25.47
N ALA A 842 23.74 -1.72 26.52
CA ALA A 842 22.95 -1.76 27.76
C ALA A 842 21.46 -1.46 27.50
N ARG A 843 21.14 -0.42 26.74
CA ARG A 843 19.77 -0.11 26.28
C ARG A 843 19.18 -1.24 25.46
N PHE A 844 19.94 -1.85 24.54
CA PHE A 844 19.49 -2.99 23.75
C PHE A 844 19.20 -4.26 24.57
N THR A 845 19.67 -4.38 25.83
CA THR A 845 19.21 -5.48 26.71
C THR A 845 17.75 -5.33 27.16
N GLN A 846 17.19 -4.11 27.10
CA GLN A 846 15.82 -3.83 27.53
C GLN A 846 14.80 -4.34 26.51
N LEU A 847 13.81 -5.10 26.97
CA LEU A 847 12.81 -5.73 26.09
C LEU A 847 12.00 -4.70 25.29
N LEU A 848 11.65 -3.56 25.89
CA LEU A 848 10.91 -2.48 25.22
C LEU A 848 11.71 -1.89 24.05
N GLN A 849 13.03 -1.72 24.20
CA GLN A 849 13.91 -1.20 23.16
C GLN A 849 14.02 -2.16 21.96
N ARG A 850 14.14 -3.47 22.23
CA ARG A 850 14.10 -4.50 21.16
C ARG A 850 12.74 -4.53 20.45
N PHE A 851 11.65 -4.38 21.19
CA PHE A 851 10.31 -4.34 20.62
C PHE A 851 10.13 -3.14 19.67
N GLN A 852 10.57 -1.94 20.09
CA GLN A 852 10.56 -0.75 19.25
C GLN A 852 11.44 -0.91 18.00
N ALA A 853 12.65 -1.46 18.13
CA ALA A 853 13.52 -1.75 16.98
C ALA A 853 12.86 -2.72 15.97
N ASN A 854 12.19 -3.76 16.47
CA ASN A 854 11.52 -4.75 15.63
C ASN A 854 10.29 -4.20 14.88
N SER A 855 9.71 -3.07 15.28
CA SER A 855 8.60 -2.45 14.53
C SER A 855 9.06 -1.96 13.15
N LEU A 856 10.32 -1.52 13.02
CA LEU A 856 10.91 -1.11 11.74
C LEU A 856 10.99 -2.26 10.74
N ALA A 857 11.18 -3.49 11.20
CA ALA A 857 11.26 -4.66 10.33
C ALA A 857 9.94 -4.95 9.59
N VAL A 858 8.81 -4.42 10.07
CA VAL A 858 7.51 -4.53 9.39
C VAL A 858 7.56 -3.81 8.04
N GLU A 859 8.17 -2.63 8.01
CA GLU A 859 8.31 -1.86 6.76
C GLU A 859 9.30 -2.54 5.80
N GLU A 860 10.44 -3.03 6.29
CA GLU A 860 11.40 -3.78 5.47
C GLU A 860 10.78 -5.05 4.88
N ALA A 861 9.98 -5.80 5.66
CA ALA A 861 9.26 -6.98 5.18
C ALA A 861 8.18 -6.64 4.14
N VAL A 862 7.49 -5.50 4.28
CA VAL A 862 6.55 -4.98 3.28
C VAL A 862 7.27 -4.60 1.98
N ARG A 863 8.36 -3.84 2.05
CA ARG A 863 9.18 -3.48 0.88
C ARG A 863 9.72 -4.73 0.16
N LEU A 864 10.18 -5.75 0.90
CA LEU A 864 10.64 -7.03 0.33
C LEU A 864 9.52 -7.82 -0.35
N ARG A 865 8.33 -7.88 0.26
CA ARG A 865 7.13 -8.49 -0.34
C ARG A 865 6.75 -7.81 -1.65
N ASP A 866 6.71 -6.49 -1.65
CA ASP A 866 6.23 -5.71 -2.80
C ASP A 866 7.25 -5.79 -3.95
N GLY A 867 8.55 -5.70 -3.64
CA GLY A 867 9.63 -5.97 -4.59
C GLY A 867 9.64 -7.40 -5.14
N PHE A 868 9.23 -8.41 -4.35
CA PHE A 868 9.03 -9.77 -4.84
C PHE A 868 7.89 -9.84 -5.88
N TYR A 869 6.76 -9.17 -5.63
CA TYR A 869 5.65 -9.13 -6.59
C TYR A 869 6.00 -8.37 -7.86
N GLU A 870 6.74 -7.26 -7.77
CA GLU A 870 7.27 -6.58 -8.97
C GLU A 870 8.22 -7.47 -9.78
N ALA A 871 9.14 -8.18 -9.11
CA ALA A 871 10.07 -9.08 -9.75
C ALA A 871 9.35 -10.27 -10.41
N LEU A 872 8.28 -10.77 -9.78
CA LEU A 872 7.40 -11.78 -10.34
C LEU A 872 6.69 -11.26 -11.60
N ASP A 873 6.08 -10.08 -11.56
CA ASP A 873 5.40 -9.46 -12.70
C ASP A 873 6.33 -9.27 -13.89
N LYS A 874 7.54 -8.75 -13.63
CA LYS A 874 8.62 -8.62 -14.63
C LYS A 874 9.03 -9.98 -15.21
N ARG A 875 9.07 -11.04 -14.38
CA ARG A 875 9.45 -12.41 -14.79
C ARG A 875 8.39 -13.13 -15.63
N VAL A 876 7.10 -12.87 -15.40
CA VAL A 876 5.99 -13.51 -16.13
C VAL A 876 5.40 -12.62 -17.22
N GLY A 877 6.06 -11.50 -17.54
CA GLY A 877 5.60 -10.56 -18.56
C GLY A 877 4.24 -9.92 -18.26
N PHE A 878 3.84 -9.84 -16.98
CA PHE A 878 2.50 -9.37 -16.59
C PHE A 878 2.32 -7.88 -16.92
N LYS A 879 1.23 -7.57 -17.62
CA LYS A 879 0.84 -6.21 -18.02
C LYS A 879 -0.67 -6.04 -17.89
N TRP A 880 -1.09 -4.95 -17.27
CA TRP A 880 -2.46 -4.46 -17.34
C TRP A 880 -2.74 -3.84 -18.72
N ASN A 881 -3.99 -3.88 -19.15
CA ASN A 881 -4.49 -2.98 -20.18
C ASN A 881 -5.17 -1.80 -19.49
N GLU A 882 -4.45 -0.70 -19.31
CA GLU A 882 -4.93 0.50 -18.63
C GLU A 882 -6.19 1.09 -19.27
N SER A 883 -6.35 0.95 -20.61
CA SER A 883 -7.54 1.41 -21.32
C SER A 883 -8.82 0.62 -21.04
N ALA A 884 -8.72 -0.45 -20.25
CA ALA A 884 -9.82 -1.36 -19.91
C ALA A 884 -10.08 -1.46 -18.40
N LEU A 885 -9.31 -0.74 -17.58
CA LEU A 885 -9.59 -0.57 -16.16
C LEU A 885 -10.56 0.61 -15.96
N PRO A 886 -11.51 0.51 -15.02
CA PRO A 886 -12.48 1.58 -14.73
C PRO A 886 -11.86 2.78 -13.99
#